data_AF-A0AAP9QZ62-F1
#
_entry.id   AF-A0AAP9QZ62-F1
#
_cell.length_a   1.000
_cell.length_b   1.000
_cell.length_c   1.000
_cell.angle_alpha   90.00
_cell.angle_beta   90.00
_cell.angle_gamma   90.00
#
_symmetry.space_group_name_H-M   'P 1'
#
loop_
_entity.id
_entity.type
_entity.pdbx_description
1 polymer ?
#
loop_
_entity_poly.entity_id
_entity_poly.type
_entity_poly.pdbx_seq_one_letter_code
_entity_poly.pdbx_strand_id
1 'polypeptide(L)'
;MHRAIDAFLAYNEREKAIVEPVAQWLTNHRVQTHFFARDTQYGEPVDDTGNLDDAATVIAFLGSEGWGKNHLRLVERALKLNKPVFPVLIGDASPGDHNMAQGLFINFKWLDLRMGDLEPLEKLLPSILEVSDQYDPDINTEIGVLISGPDNRRQVALNRLIDRAKSKREPISAGLRKELARRGSNGPRLLSPNESPSDSDAEARSWLRVALIQCDPESPQTRDIALRDIMPDAEPAEFARFWSLAAAQQANASYLPALAEKAAVDPTTSVSFAGVAMLNPNSPKVSPLFRAALRNDDHWITRGVLRALRIVHVPEVISDVCLLAADHNRAEVPMYDVFCALATPRAAALAAPLLAETPGIDVVVDRIIEAAYDANHSVVRNFSWFLTTLDATRSLAILNERSRNPQVRAVAQRLLEGMDSVSAMAEKPYHLPGFAADTIDEQHDQLGIQTEVQTLAAIMMARDVTPPLAIGLFGEWGSGKSFFMSQMRKTVKTLAQRPQQQGASPYCSSVVQITFNAWHYAETNLWASLVSAIFEKLAIHIFGGTPTERQQAQLIAELASAKAVTEEVRAEERRASEQLKEEEARLDELRKKRLAEEQKLAKFNPTYLIDLLEDSTLKKQAEQAFEQLGLPVVLDRVDDFKHAVADAGKLSSQTVALLTVLSAKGRSPLYLALFVAALAVPAAGYAFYNWLSPDNKLFTTLGTMFAGIATFATAGIEIVRRGMKEVNVILEPVMEARKKADAELEKIRKKPADAELALAANVEVLKVKEQDARRRVADAAARVAATEERLRELEESRDLARFIADRHDSADYRKHLGLVSLVRQDFEALSERIREHGTAADGGRKVERIVLYIDDLDRCPASQVVNVLQAVHLLLAYPLFVVVVGVDSRWLTNSLSMHYKELGAAFTEAPEAAASPQHYLEKIFQIPYSLRPMSAEGYGKLVRELTAGGQRMPVTQLLTPSGPVDVKPSTPASAAIGSALTSDANVTAPQSALAPESAAVEERALVIHSWEESFAASLYPLIPSPRAAKRLVNVYRVLKASVGGAQLQAFEGTETEPGQFQIPLLLLAIQICDASTATAWFADLMAEQGQRNSPEEAFIRTATADARKRLMERIKYIFMEAGFPKDATLLTNWIPLVSRFTFETRSIV
;
A
#
# COMPACT_ATOMS: atom_id res chain seq x y z
N MET A 1 -25.13 41.01 6.82
CA MET A 1 -24.85 40.92 8.27
C MET A 1 -24.91 42.33 8.82
N HIS A 2 -26.01 42.70 9.50
CA HIS A 2 -26.01 43.91 10.32
C HIS A 2 -25.23 43.64 11.61
N ARG A 3 -24.53 44.66 12.12
CA ARG A 3 -23.70 44.60 13.33
C ARG A 3 -24.53 44.27 14.57
N ALA A 4 -23.88 43.92 15.68
CA ALA A 4 -24.55 43.71 16.97
C ALA A 4 -24.86 45.02 17.73
N ILE A 5 -24.09 46.10 17.49
CA ILE A 5 -24.27 47.42 18.12
C ILE A 5 -23.86 48.53 17.15
N ASP A 6 -24.82 49.34 16.69
CA ASP A 6 -24.60 50.50 15.84
C ASP A 6 -24.21 51.76 16.66
N ALA A 7 -24.84 51.97 17.82
CA ALA A 7 -24.54 53.12 18.69
C ALA A 7 -24.47 52.74 20.17
N PHE A 8 -23.35 53.08 20.83
CA PHE A 8 -23.19 52.95 22.27
C PHE A 8 -23.69 54.21 22.96
N LEU A 9 -24.63 54.08 23.90
CA LEU A 9 -25.20 55.21 24.61
C LEU A 9 -24.47 55.39 25.95
N ALA A 10 -23.68 56.45 26.08
CA ALA A 10 -23.01 56.83 27.31
C ALA A 10 -23.87 57.87 28.05
N TYR A 11 -24.52 57.48 29.14
CA TYR A 11 -25.43 58.32 29.92
C TYR A 11 -25.35 57.95 31.41
N ASN A 12 -25.79 58.84 32.28
CA ASN A 12 -25.87 58.58 33.72
C ASN A 12 -27.11 57.71 34.03
N GLU A 13 -26.97 56.61 34.79
CA GLU A 13 -28.07 55.66 35.05
C GLU A 13 -29.30 56.33 35.71
N ARG A 14 -29.08 57.37 36.52
CA ARG A 14 -30.19 58.14 37.13
C ARG A 14 -31.04 58.88 36.11
N GLU A 15 -30.54 59.06 34.90
CA GLU A 15 -31.20 59.70 33.77
C GLU A 15 -31.75 58.67 32.77
N LYS A 16 -31.70 57.36 33.10
CA LYS A 16 -32.20 56.27 32.24
C LYS A 16 -33.62 56.50 31.75
N ALA A 17 -34.50 57.02 32.61
CA ALA A 17 -35.89 57.31 32.26
C ALA A 17 -36.05 58.31 31.09
N ILE A 18 -35.05 59.16 30.85
CA ILE A 18 -35.03 60.14 29.76
C ILE A 18 -34.35 59.56 28.51
N VAL A 19 -33.33 58.71 28.69
CA VAL A 19 -32.53 58.15 27.58
C VAL A 19 -33.17 56.91 26.94
N GLU A 20 -33.90 56.10 27.72
CA GLU A 20 -34.54 54.86 27.24
C GLU A 20 -35.57 55.10 26.12
N PRO A 21 -36.44 56.14 26.18
CA PRO A 21 -37.30 56.51 25.05
C PRO A 21 -36.53 56.93 23.78
N VAL A 22 -35.41 57.64 23.94
CA VAL A 22 -34.55 58.06 22.80
C VAL A 22 -33.88 56.85 22.16
N ALA A 23 -33.43 55.91 22.98
CA ALA A 23 -32.83 54.68 22.52
C ALA A 23 -33.84 53.77 21.80
N GLN A 24 -35.06 53.66 22.32
CA GLN A 24 -36.15 52.93 21.68
C GLN A 24 -36.55 53.57 20.34
N TRP A 25 -36.52 54.90 20.26
CA TRP A 25 -36.70 55.63 19.01
C TRP A 25 -35.60 55.33 17.99
N LEU A 26 -34.33 55.28 18.40
CA LEU A 26 -33.20 54.89 17.54
C LEU A 26 -33.33 53.44 17.03
N THR A 27 -33.75 52.51 17.90
CA THR A 27 -34.01 51.11 17.52
C THR A 27 -35.13 50.99 16.49
N ASN A 28 -36.21 51.77 16.65
CA ASN A 28 -37.30 51.83 15.67
C ASN A 28 -36.85 52.37 14.30
N HIS A 29 -35.77 53.16 14.27
CA HIS A 29 -35.13 53.68 13.06
C HIS A 29 -33.95 52.82 12.59
N ARG A 30 -33.91 51.54 13.00
CA ARG A 30 -32.91 50.53 12.59
C ARG A 30 -31.47 50.80 13.05
N VAL A 31 -31.29 51.54 14.13
CA VAL A 31 -29.99 51.68 14.81
C VAL A 31 -30.00 50.78 16.05
N GLN A 32 -29.20 49.71 16.04
CA GLN A 32 -29.04 48.84 17.20
C GLN A 32 -28.23 49.57 18.29
N THR A 33 -28.84 49.78 19.44
CA THR A 33 -28.24 50.53 20.56
C THR A 33 -27.85 49.60 21.70
N HIS A 34 -26.73 49.89 22.37
CA HIS A 34 -26.33 49.19 23.60
C HIS A 34 -26.32 50.15 24.78
N PHE A 35 -26.84 49.67 25.91
CA PHE A 35 -26.92 50.41 27.16
C PHE A 35 -25.90 49.87 28.16
N PHE A 36 -25.12 50.76 28.76
CA PHE A 36 -24.41 50.45 29.98
C PHE A 36 -25.37 50.61 31.17
N ALA A 37 -25.61 49.54 31.93
CA ALA A 37 -26.43 49.56 33.14
C ALA A 37 -25.61 49.03 34.32
N ARG A 38 -25.03 49.91 35.13
CA ARG A 38 -24.52 49.63 36.50
C ARG A 38 -23.98 50.88 37.22
N ASP A 39 -24.63 51.24 38.31
CA ASP A 39 -24.10 52.02 39.43
C ASP A 39 -23.17 51.13 40.29
N THR A 40 -21.91 50.96 39.86
CA THR A 40 -20.86 50.31 40.69
C THR A 40 -20.07 51.33 41.51
N GLN A 41 -19.79 50.98 42.77
CA GLN A 41 -18.96 51.79 43.68
C GLN A 41 -17.50 51.92 43.21
N TYR A 42 -16.85 53.00 43.66
CA TYR A 42 -15.49 53.41 43.29
C TYR A 42 -14.44 52.30 43.54
N GLY A 43 -13.87 51.73 42.47
CA GLY A 43 -12.70 50.84 42.55
C GLY A 43 -12.79 49.51 41.80
N GLU A 44 -13.98 49.10 41.32
CA GLU A 44 -14.10 47.86 40.55
C GLU A 44 -13.80 48.05 39.04
N PRO A 45 -13.21 47.03 38.38
CA PRO A 45 -12.90 47.08 36.95
C PRO A 45 -14.18 47.11 36.10
N VAL A 46 -14.22 48.02 35.13
CA VAL A 46 -15.35 48.23 34.22
C VAL A 46 -15.34 47.17 33.13
N ASP A 47 -16.32 46.26 33.16
CA ASP A 47 -16.43 45.09 32.26
C ASP A 47 -17.42 45.34 31.11
N ASP A 48 -17.33 46.50 30.45
CA ASP A 48 -18.14 46.78 29.24
C ASP A 48 -17.36 47.54 28.16
N THR A 49 -16.03 47.56 28.29
CA THR A 49 -15.15 48.10 27.25
C THR A 49 -15.21 47.30 25.96
N GLY A 50 -15.56 46.01 26.01
CA GLY A 50 -15.75 45.18 24.82
C GLY A 50 -16.90 45.69 23.95
N ASN A 51 -18.07 45.95 24.55
CA ASN A 51 -19.23 46.47 23.81
C ASN A 51 -19.01 47.90 23.30
N LEU A 52 -18.23 48.73 24.02
CA LEU A 52 -17.77 50.03 23.52
C LEU A 52 -16.81 49.87 22.33
N ASP A 53 -15.88 48.91 22.39
CA ASP A 53 -14.90 48.62 21.33
C ASP A 53 -15.58 48.02 20.09
N ASP A 54 -16.75 47.38 20.23
CA ASP A 54 -17.54 46.82 19.13
C ASP A 54 -18.53 47.81 18.49
N ALA A 55 -18.97 48.85 19.22
CA ALA A 55 -19.94 49.82 18.70
C ALA A 55 -19.40 50.72 17.58
N ALA A 56 -20.20 51.01 16.54
CA ALA A 56 -19.78 51.87 15.43
C ALA A 56 -19.55 53.32 15.84
N THR A 57 -20.38 53.82 16.75
CA THR A 57 -20.48 55.23 17.15
C THR A 57 -20.81 55.31 18.64
N VAL A 58 -20.45 56.42 19.29
CA VAL A 58 -20.83 56.71 20.68
C VAL A 58 -21.71 57.96 20.74
N ILE A 59 -22.85 57.87 21.44
CA ILE A 59 -23.71 59.02 21.74
C ILE A 59 -23.57 59.31 23.24
N ALA A 60 -23.03 60.49 23.57
CA ALA A 60 -22.72 60.88 24.93
C ALA A 60 -23.76 61.89 25.45
N PHE A 61 -24.62 61.46 26.38
CA PHE A 61 -25.70 62.26 26.95
C PHE A 61 -25.25 62.96 28.22
N LEU A 62 -25.47 64.27 28.32
CA LEU A 62 -25.20 65.09 29.49
C LEU A 62 -26.50 65.74 29.97
N GLY A 63 -26.96 65.37 31.17
CA GLY A 63 -28.12 65.97 31.83
C GLY A 63 -27.82 66.61 33.18
N SER A 64 -28.87 66.86 33.96
CA SER A 64 -28.81 67.55 35.27
C SER A 64 -28.02 66.78 36.34
N GLU A 65 -27.87 65.46 36.19
CA GLU A 65 -27.10 64.62 37.13
C GLU A 65 -25.58 64.58 36.81
N GLY A 66 -25.16 65.16 35.68
CA GLY A 66 -23.75 65.26 35.28
C GLY A 66 -23.06 63.93 34.95
N TRP A 67 -21.76 63.98 34.61
CA TRP A 67 -20.95 62.79 34.31
C TRP A 67 -20.09 62.35 35.51
N GLY A 68 -20.25 61.10 35.93
CA GLY A 68 -19.31 60.45 36.85
C GLY A 68 -17.95 60.13 36.19
N LYS A 69 -16.92 59.86 37.01
CA LYS A 69 -15.54 59.54 36.56
C LYS A 69 -15.46 58.35 35.58
N ASN A 70 -16.40 57.41 35.62
CA ASN A 70 -16.43 56.24 34.72
C ASN A 70 -16.94 56.61 33.31
N HIS A 71 -17.94 57.48 33.20
CA HIS A 71 -18.46 57.95 31.91
C HIS A 71 -17.40 58.73 31.14
N LEU A 72 -16.64 59.57 31.85
CA LEU A 72 -15.53 60.33 31.28
C LEU A 72 -14.43 59.40 30.73
N ARG A 73 -14.10 58.31 31.43
CA ARG A 73 -13.15 57.30 30.94
C ARG A 73 -13.63 56.55 29.69
N LEU A 74 -14.93 56.23 29.60
CA LEU A 74 -15.50 55.55 28.43
C LEU A 74 -15.46 56.47 27.20
N VAL A 75 -15.82 57.74 27.37
CA VAL A 75 -15.76 58.75 26.30
C VAL A 75 -14.30 59.02 25.88
N GLU A 76 -13.36 59.14 26.81
CA GLU A 76 -11.93 59.28 26.50
C GLU A 76 -11.37 58.06 25.75
N ARG A 77 -11.81 56.84 26.11
CA ARG A 77 -11.43 55.61 25.39
C ARG A 77 -11.97 55.61 23.97
N ALA A 78 -13.24 55.99 23.77
CA ALA A 78 -13.83 56.11 22.45
C ALA A 78 -13.06 57.10 21.56
N LEU A 79 -12.67 58.25 22.13
CA LEU A 79 -11.84 59.24 21.43
C LEU A 79 -10.44 58.70 21.09
N LYS A 80 -9.80 57.94 22.00
CA LYS A 80 -8.51 57.27 21.72
C LYS A 80 -8.62 56.21 20.61
N LEU A 81 -9.76 55.56 20.48
CA LEU A 81 -10.07 54.60 19.42
C LEU A 81 -10.50 55.27 18.10
N ASN A 82 -10.45 56.60 18.01
CA ASN A 82 -10.92 57.38 16.86
C ASN A 82 -12.36 57.08 16.45
N LYS A 83 -13.22 56.72 17.42
CA LYS A 83 -14.64 56.51 17.17
C LYS A 83 -15.36 57.85 17.08
N PRO A 84 -16.34 58.01 16.18
CA PRO A 84 -17.17 59.22 16.15
C PRO A 84 -18.02 59.29 17.42
N VAL A 85 -17.94 60.43 18.12
CA VAL A 85 -18.66 60.70 19.36
C VAL A 85 -19.61 61.88 19.14
N PHE A 86 -20.90 61.69 19.42
CA PHE A 86 -21.94 62.72 19.30
C PHE A 86 -22.41 63.18 20.69
N PRO A 87 -22.09 64.42 21.09
CA PRO A 87 -22.48 64.94 22.40
C PRO A 87 -23.91 65.51 22.39
N VAL A 88 -24.74 65.07 23.35
CA VAL A 88 -26.18 65.37 23.45
C VAL A 88 -26.52 65.93 24.82
N LEU A 89 -27.31 67.00 24.89
CA LEU A 89 -27.82 67.62 26.12
C LEU A 89 -29.27 67.18 26.37
N ILE A 90 -29.55 66.66 27.56
CA ILE A 90 -30.89 66.17 27.95
C ILE A 90 -31.45 66.87 29.20
N GLY A 91 -30.66 67.70 29.88
CA GLY A 91 -31.08 68.47 31.06
C GLY A 91 -30.17 69.66 31.32
N ASP A 92 -30.54 70.50 32.29
CA ASP A 92 -29.75 71.68 32.67
C ASP A 92 -28.57 71.28 33.56
N ALA A 93 -27.49 70.84 32.91
CA ALA A 93 -26.24 70.45 33.55
C ALA A 93 -25.61 71.63 34.31
N SER A 94 -24.92 71.33 35.43
CA SER A 94 -24.24 72.36 36.22
C SER A 94 -23.16 73.08 35.38
N PRO A 95 -22.89 74.38 35.60
CA PRO A 95 -21.85 75.10 34.86
C PRO A 95 -20.45 74.46 34.96
N GLY A 96 -20.19 73.73 36.06
CA GLY A 96 -18.94 72.99 36.25
C GLY A 96 -18.83 71.75 35.37
N ASP A 97 -19.91 70.96 35.27
CA ASP A 97 -19.94 69.75 34.43
C ASP A 97 -19.94 70.09 32.94
N HIS A 98 -20.62 71.18 32.59
CA HIS A 98 -20.62 71.69 31.22
C HIS A 98 -19.22 72.16 30.78
N ASN A 99 -18.48 72.87 31.65
CA ASN A 99 -17.10 73.27 31.37
C ASN A 99 -16.12 72.07 31.30
N MET A 100 -16.31 71.07 32.17
CA MET A 100 -15.51 69.83 32.13
C MET A 100 -15.73 69.06 30.82
N ALA A 101 -16.98 68.93 30.37
CA ALA A 101 -17.31 68.28 29.11
C ALA A 101 -16.86 69.12 27.89
N GLN A 102 -16.99 70.44 27.92
CA GLN A 102 -16.50 71.33 26.85
C GLN A 102 -15.00 71.21 26.62
N GLY A 103 -14.19 70.90 27.65
CA GLY A 103 -12.75 70.63 27.51
C GLY A 103 -12.40 69.37 26.70
N LEU A 104 -13.29 68.38 26.62
CA LEU A 104 -13.14 67.17 25.81
C LEU A 104 -13.70 67.35 24.38
N PHE A 105 -14.61 68.30 24.20
CA PHE A 105 -15.40 68.50 22.98
C PHE A 105 -15.21 69.89 22.37
N ILE A 106 -14.00 70.45 22.46
CA ILE A 106 -13.65 71.85 22.08
C ILE A 106 -14.10 72.22 20.65
N ASN A 107 -14.22 71.23 19.75
CA ASN A 107 -14.59 71.41 18.34
C ASN A 107 -15.93 70.76 17.94
N PHE A 108 -16.78 70.32 18.89
CA PHE A 108 -18.02 69.61 18.58
C PHE A 108 -19.27 70.45 18.90
N LYS A 109 -20.26 70.39 18.01
CA LYS A 109 -21.57 71.05 18.21
C LYS A 109 -22.47 70.13 19.03
N TRP A 110 -22.87 70.58 20.22
CA TRP A 110 -23.81 69.86 21.08
C TRP A 110 -25.20 69.80 20.44
N LEU A 111 -25.83 68.63 20.49
CA LEU A 111 -27.24 68.47 20.14
C LEU A 111 -28.10 68.68 21.38
N ASP A 112 -29.11 69.54 21.28
CA ASP A 112 -29.96 69.89 22.41
C ASP A 112 -31.32 69.19 22.31
N LEU A 113 -31.59 68.28 23.24
CA LEU A 113 -32.84 67.52 23.34
C LEU A 113 -33.67 67.90 24.57
N ARG A 114 -33.34 68.99 25.28
CA ARG A 114 -34.03 69.42 26.52
C ARG A 114 -35.52 69.72 26.32
N MET A 115 -35.92 70.08 25.10
CA MET A 115 -37.31 70.40 24.74
C MET A 115 -38.13 69.18 24.29
N GLY A 116 -37.54 67.98 24.27
CA GLY A 116 -38.19 66.76 23.79
C GLY A 116 -38.35 66.67 22.27
N ASP A 117 -37.72 67.58 21.52
CA ASP A 117 -37.71 67.60 20.06
C ASP A 117 -36.59 66.70 19.52
N LEU A 118 -36.96 65.68 18.74
CA LEU A 118 -36.05 64.69 18.16
C LEU A 118 -35.56 65.07 16.75
N GLU A 119 -36.02 66.18 16.18
CA GLU A 119 -35.58 66.68 14.86
C GLU A 119 -34.04 66.80 14.70
N PRO A 120 -33.27 67.21 15.74
CA PRO A 120 -31.81 67.22 15.66
C PRO A 120 -31.19 65.82 15.53
N LEU A 121 -31.82 64.80 16.13
CA LEU A 121 -31.36 63.40 16.09
C LEU A 121 -31.71 62.75 14.75
N GLU A 122 -32.85 63.10 14.15
CA GLU A 122 -33.24 62.69 12.78
C GLU A 122 -32.23 63.12 11.72
N LYS A 123 -31.67 64.34 11.85
CA LYS A 123 -30.67 64.86 10.91
C LYS A 123 -29.32 64.13 10.98
N LEU A 124 -29.03 63.42 12.08
CA LEU A 124 -27.80 62.64 12.26
C LEU A 124 -27.93 61.17 11.83
N LEU A 125 -29.16 60.68 11.68
CA LEU A 125 -29.44 59.28 11.34
C LEU A 125 -28.68 58.79 10.09
N PRO A 126 -28.60 59.56 8.97
CA PRO A 126 -27.85 59.14 7.79
C PRO A 126 -26.35 58.97 8.06
N SER A 127 -25.76 59.85 8.89
CA SER A 127 -24.33 59.79 9.22
C SER A 127 -23.99 58.64 10.16
N ILE A 128 -24.89 58.27 11.08
CA ILE A 128 -24.72 57.11 11.97
C ILE A 128 -24.81 55.80 11.17
N LEU A 129 -25.75 55.72 10.23
CA LEU A 129 -25.93 54.54 9.38
C LEU A 129 -24.81 54.39 8.34
N GLU A 130 -24.34 55.48 7.73
CA GLU A 130 -23.23 55.46 6.76
C GLU A 130 -21.90 55.01 7.39
N VAL A 131 -21.63 55.42 8.64
CA VAL A 131 -20.49 54.93 9.44
C VAL A 131 -20.71 53.47 9.88
N SER A 132 -21.96 53.04 10.10
CA SER A 132 -22.31 51.65 10.41
C SER A 132 -22.25 50.70 9.20
N ASP A 133 -22.29 51.19 7.98
CA ASP A 133 -22.11 50.35 6.79
C ASP A 133 -20.63 50.18 6.38
N GLN A 134 -19.75 51.13 6.72
CA GLN A 134 -18.34 51.14 6.25
C GLN A 134 -17.30 50.56 7.24
N TYR A 135 -17.64 50.40 8.51
CA TYR A 135 -16.69 50.05 9.58
C TYR A 135 -16.81 48.57 10.00
N ASP A 136 -16.10 47.68 9.32
CA ASP A 136 -15.89 46.31 9.83
C ASP A 136 -14.71 46.32 10.82
N PRO A 137 -14.92 46.19 12.14
CA PRO A 137 -13.87 46.32 13.14
C PRO A 137 -12.78 45.27 12.94
N ASP A 138 -13.13 44.09 12.42
CA ASP A 138 -12.17 43.02 12.16
C ASP A 138 -11.26 43.34 10.97
N ILE A 139 -11.78 43.92 9.88
CA ILE A 139 -10.94 44.22 8.68
C ILE A 139 -9.91 45.29 9.02
N ASN A 140 -10.33 46.38 9.68
CA ASN A 140 -9.40 47.44 10.06
C ASN A 140 -8.41 46.98 11.14
N THR A 141 -8.83 46.08 12.04
CA THR A 141 -7.93 45.47 13.02
C THR A 141 -6.88 44.60 12.33
N GLU A 142 -7.27 43.73 11.39
CA GLU A 142 -6.31 42.88 10.68
C GLU A 142 -5.37 43.70 9.78
N ILE A 143 -5.86 44.74 9.10
CA ILE A 143 -5.01 45.70 8.36
C ILE A 143 -4.06 46.43 9.33
N GLY A 144 -4.54 46.82 10.52
CA GLY A 144 -3.72 47.39 11.59
C GLY A 144 -2.61 46.44 12.06
N VAL A 145 -2.92 45.15 12.19
CA VAL A 145 -1.96 44.10 12.54
C VAL A 145 -0.92 43.91 11.42
N LEU A 146 -1.30 43.99 10.14
CA LEU A 146 -0.33 43.95 9.03
C LEU A 146 0.70 45.08 9.11
N ILE A 147 0.28 46.26 9.57
CA ILE A 147 1.13 47.44 9.68
C ILE A 147 2.12 47.31 10.84
N SER A 148 1.62 47.10 12.07
CA SER A 148 2.40 47.28 13.30
C SER A 148 2.59 45.99 14.11
N GLY A 149 1.95 44.89 13.70
CA GLY A 149 2.07 43.61 14.38
C GLY A 149 3.43 42.93 14.15
N PRO A 150 3.85 42.03 15.03
CA PRO A 150 4.97 41.13 14.78
C PRO A 150 4.65 40.17 13.62
N ASP A 151 5.68 39.69 12.90
CA ASP A 151 5.53 38.89 11.68
C ASP A 151 4.61 37.67 11.82
N ASN A 152 4.63 37.00 12.98
CA ASN A 152 3.72 35.88 13.24
C ASN A 152 2.24 36.31 13.25
N ARG A 153 1.92 37.47 13.82
CA ARG A 153 0.57 38.05 13.81
C ARG A 153 0.22 38.61 12.43
N ARG A 154 1.18 39.23 11.72
CA ARG A 154 1.00 39.69 10.33
C ARG A 154 0.62 38.54 9.41
N GLN A 155 1.26 37.38 9.52
CA GLN A 155 0.94 36.20 8.71
C GLN A 155 -0.47 35.65 9.01
N VAL A 156 -0.87 35.62 10.28
CA VAL A 156 -2.23 35.19 10.67
C VAL A 156 -3.28 36.18 10.14
N ALA A 157 -3.01 37.48 10.26
CA ALA A 157 -3.86 38.55 9.75
C ALA A 157 -4.01 38.47 8.22
N LEU A 158 -2.91 38.25 7.50
CA LEU A 158 -2.91 38.05 6.06
C LEU A 158 -3.82 36.87 5.66
N ASN A 159 -3.67 35.71 6.29
CA ASN A 159 -4.50 34.54 5.99
C ASN A 159 -5.99 34.81 6.25
N ARG A 160 -6.32 35.49 7.35
CA ARG A 160 -7.70 35.88 7.67
C ARG A 160 -8.27 36.84 6.64
N LEU A 161 -7.48 37.81 6.18
CA LEU A 161 -7.89 38.75 5.13
C LEU A 161 -8.14 38.03 3.80
N ILE A 162 -7.27 37.08 3.41
CA ILE A 162 -7.45 36.26 2.19
C ILE A 162 -8.74 35.44 2.27
N ASP A 163 -9.00 34.77 3.40
CA ASP A 163 -10.22 34.00 3.57
C ASP A 163 -11.47 34.89 3.54
N ARG A 164 -11.43 36.05 4.19
CA ARG A 164 -12.54 37.03 4.17
C ARG A 164 -12.74 37.66 2.80
N ALA A 165 -11.69 37.79 1.98
CA ALA A 165 -11.76 38.32 0.63
C ALA A 165 -12.61 37.44 -0.32
N LYS A 166 -12.89 36.18 0.04
CA LYS A 166 -13.86 35.33 -0.67
C LYS A 166 -15.28 35.91 -0.65
N SER A 167 -15.67 36.58 0.43
CA SER A 167 -17.00 37.18 0.60
C SER A 167 -17.02 38.72 0.58
N LYS A 168 -15.92 39.37 0.99
CA LYS A 168 -15.84 40.82 1.22
C LYS A 168 -14.65 41.45 0.46
N ARG A 169 -14.50 41.13 -0.82
CA ARG A 169 -13.35 41.53 -1.64
C ARG A 169 -13.13 43.05 -1.72
N GLU A 170 -14.15 43.79 -2.15
CA GLU A 170 -14.05 45.25 -2.39
C GLU A 170 -13.73 46.07 -1.11
N PRO A 171 -14.40 45.88 0.04
CA PRO A 171 -14.07 46.66 1.24
C PRO A 171 -12.64 46.37 1.75
N ILE A 172 -12.16 45.13 1.63
CA ILE A 172 -10.78 44.76 2.00
C ILE A 172 -9.78 45.41 1.05
N SER A 173 -9.98 45.28 -0.27
CA SER A 173 -9.05 45.84 -1.25
C SER A 173 -9.04 47.38 -1.21
N ALA A 174 -10.18 48.02 -0.94
CA ALA A 174 -10.28 49.47 -0.75
C ALA A 174 -9.53 49.94 0.51
N GLY A 175 -9.67 49.22 1.64
CA GLY A 175 -8.94 49.52 2.88
C GLY A 175 -7.42 49.39 2.73
N LEU A 176 -6.97 48.31 2.07
CA LEU A 176 -5.55 48.08 1.78
C LEU A 176 -4.98 49.15 0.83
N ARG A 177 -5.70 49.50 -0.25
CA ARG A 177 -5.32 50.58 -1.17
C ARG A 177 -5.21 51.93 -0.45
N LYS A 178 -6.16 52.24 0.44
CA LYS A 178 -6.19 53.48 1.21
C LYS A 178 -4.96 53.62 2.11
N GLU A 179 -4.60 52.57 2.85
CA GLU A 179 -3.42 52.62 3.73
C GLU A 179 -2.12 52.61 2.93
N LEU A 180 -2.05 51.86 1.83
CA LEU A 180 -0.90 51.88 0.93
C LEU A 180 -0.69 53.27 0.32
N ALA A 181 -1.76 53.96 -0.08
CA ALA A 181 -1.70 55.33 -0.58
C ALA A 181 -1.28 56.33 0.51
N ARG A 182 -1.79 56.16 1.74
CA ARG A 182 -1.41 57.00 2.91
C ARG A 182 0.08 56.94 3.21
N ARG A 183 0.69 55.77 3.02
CA ARG A 183 2.12 55.53 3.21
C ARG A 183 2.93 55.78 1.94
N GLY A 184 2.29 55.75 0.78
CA GLY A 184 2.88 55.90 -0.55
C GLY A 184 3.00 57.34 -1.04
N SER A 185 2.54 58.35 -0.28
CA SER A 185 2.67 59.75 -0.66
C SER A 185 3.80 60.45 0.10
N ASN A 186 5.04 60.24 -0.36
CA ASN A 186 6.02 61.30 -0.51
C ASN A 186 7.02 60.84 -1.57
N GLY A 187 7.04 61.53 -2.72
CA GLY A 187 8.21 61.56 -3.60
C GLY A 187 9.47 61.97 -2.84
N PRO A 188 10.65 62.01 -3.48
CA PRO A 188 11.94 62.01 -2.81
C PRO A 188 11.98 63.12 -1.74
N ARG A 189 11.81 62.74 -0.46
CA ARG A 189 12.29 63.60 0.61
C ARG A 189 13.80 63.65 0.38
N LEU A 190 14.33 64.85 0.21
CA LEU A 190 15.73 65.13 0.46
C LEU A 190 16.00 64.69 1.90
N LEU A 191 16.35 63.41 2.06
CA LEU A 191 16.82 62.89 3.32
C LEU A 191 18.10 63.66 3.62
N SER A 192 18.16 64.26 4.80
CA SER A 192 19.44 64.70 5.34
C SER A 192 20.38 63.49 5.38
N PRO A 193 21.69 63.63 5.14
CA PRO A 193 22.61 62.49 4.96
C PRO A 193 22.67 61.46 6.12
N ASN A 194 21.94 61.68 7.22
CA ASN A 194 21.90 60.84 8.41
C ASN A 194 20.51 60.23 8.73
N GLU A 195 19.47 60.40 7.89
CA GLU A 195 18.18 59.74 8.11
C GLU A 195 17.96 58.61 7.10
N SER A 196 18.13 57.36 7.54
CA SER A 196 17.66 56.17 6.82
C SER A 196 16.13 56.09 6.95
N PRO A 197 15.36 55.77 5.88
CA PRO A 197 13.94 55.51 6.03
C PRO A 197 13.75 54.37 7.04
N SER A 198 12.94 54.56 8.08
CA SER A 198 12.75 53.55 9.12
C SER A 198 12.26 52.24 8.49
N ASP A 199 13.00 51.13 8.66
CA ASP A 199 12.70 49.80 8.11
C ASP A 199 11.23 49.37 8.33
N SER A 200 10.63 49.82 9.44
CA SER A 200 9.23 49.52 9.80
C SER A 200 8.19 49.98 8.78
N ASP A 201 8.39 51.09 8.06
CA ASP A 201 7.39 51.55 7.09
C ASP A 201 7.51 50.82 5.75
N ALA A 202 8.73 50.44 5.36
CA ALA A 202 8.97 49.59 4.20
C ALA A 202 8.40 48.17 4.40
N GLU A 203 8.52 47.63 5.61
CA GLU A 203 7.86 46.38 6.02
C GLU A 203 6.34 46.47 5.92
N ALA A 204 5.73 47.52 6.48
CA ALA A 204 4.29 47.72 6.42
C ALA A 204 3.80 47.81 4.96
N ARG A 205 4.52 48.55 4.09
CA ARG A 205 4.20 48.61 2.65
C ARG A 205 4.32 47.25 1.98
N SER A 206 5.33 46.45 2.32
CA SER A 206 5.48 45.08 1.80
C SER A 206 4.28 44.20 2.13
N TRP A 207 3.88 44.15 3.41
CA TRP A 207 2.75 43.33 3.86
C TRP A 207 1.40 43.79 3.28
N LEU A 208 1.17 45.10 3.20
CA LEU A 208 -0.04 45.66 2.59
C LEU A 208 -0.15 45.33 1.10
N ARG A 209 0.96 45.36 0.35
CA ARG A 209 0.98 44.96 -1.07
C ARG A 209 0.73 43.48 -1.26
N VAL A 210 1.40 42.63 -0.48
CA VAL A 210 1.18 41.18 -0.51
C VAL A 210 -0.30 40.87 -0.24
N ALA A 211 -0.88 41.48 0.79
CA ALA A 211 -2.30 41.33 1.11
C ALA A 211 -3.20 41.80 -0.03
N LEU A 212 -2.89 42.96 -0.65
CA LEU A 212 -3.68 43.49 -1.76
C LEU A 212 -3.66 42.56 -2.98
N ILE A 213 -2.47 42.09 -3.37
CA ILE A 213 -2.28 41.17 -4.50
C ILE A 213 -2.98 39.83 -4.25
N GLN A 214 -2.97 39.31 -3.02
CA GLN A 214 -3.59 38.02 -2.72
C GLN A 214 -5.12 38.11 -2.51
N CYS A 215 -5.63 39.22 -1.99
CA CYS A 215 -7.07 39.40 -1.76
C CYS A 215 -7.84 39.78 -3.03
N ASP A 216 -7.22 40.57 -3.92
CA ASP A 216 -7.84 41.08 -5.15
C ASP A 216 -6.83 41.15 -6.32
N PRO A 217 -6.31 40.00 -6.78
CA PRO A 217 -5.21 39.95 -7.74
C PRO A 217 -5.57 40.60 -9.08
N GLU A 218 -6.77 40.35 -9.60
CA GLU A 218 -7.17 40.70 -10.97
C GLU A 218 -7.76 42.12 -11.11
N SER A 219 -7.87 42.87 -10.02
CA SER A 219 -8.35 44.26 -10.10
C SER A 219 -7.37 45.12 -10.90
N PRO A 220 -7.86 45.96 -11.85
CA PRO A 220 -7.01 46.87 -12.62
C PRO A 220 -6.13 47.76 -11.73
N GLN A 221 -6.68 48.21 -10.60
CA GLN A 221 -5.98 49.08 -9.66
C GLN A 221 -4.86 48.34 -8.92
N THR A 222 -5.10 47.08 -8.53
CA THR A 222 -4.07 46.21 -7.94
C THR A 222 -2.94 45.94 -8.93
N ARG A 223 -3.29 45.63 -10.19
CA ARG A 223 -2.33 45.44 -11.28
C ARG A 223 -1.45 46.67 -11.49
N ASP A 224 -2.05 47.87 -11.56
CA ASP A 224 -1.30 49.11 -11.78
C ASP A 224 -0.35 49.40 -10.62
N ILE A 225 -0.79 49.17 -9.37
CA ILE A 225 0.06 49.30 -8.19
C ILE A 225 1.23 48.31 -8.24
N ALA A 226 0.96 47.04 -8.57
CA ALA A 226 2.00 46.01 -8.64
C ALA A 226 3.04 46.31 -9.73
N LEU A 227 2.61 46.69 -10.94
CA LEU A 227 3.49 47.00 -12.07
C LEU A 227 4.28 48.31 -11.91
N ARG A 228 3.78 49.23 -11.08
CA ARG A 228 4.49 50.47 -10.71
C ARG A 228 5.50 50.19 -9.61
N ASP A 229 5.06 49.58 -8.51
CA ASP A 229 5.85 49.40 -7.28
C ASP A 229 6.91 48.29 -7.40
N ILE A 230 6.89 47.46 -8.45
CA ILE A 230 8.00 46.54 -8.76
C ILE A 230 9.27 47.25 -9.26
N MET A 231 9.19 48.56 -9.57
CA MET A 231 10.35 49.32 -10.02
C MET A 231 11.10 49.91 -8.82
N PRO A 232 12.46 49.90 -8.82
CA PRO A 232 13.26 50.42 -7.71
C PRO A 232 13.03 51.91 -7.42
N ASP A 233 12.66 52.70 -8.44
CA ASP A 233 12.35 54.13 -8.29
C ASP A 233 11.04 54.38 -7.52
N ALA A 234 10.10 53.42 -7.57
CA ALA A 234 8.79 53.52 -6.91
C ALA A 234 8.79 52.85 -5.53
N GLU A 235 9.50 51.73 -5.37
CA GLU A 235 9.76 51.12 -4.07
C GLU A 235 11.26 50.81 -3.95
N PRO A 236 12.02 51.56 -3.14
CA PRO A 236 13.46 51.34 -2.99
C PRO A 236 13.79 50.02 -2.25
N ALA A 237 12.88 49.50 -1.42
CA ALA A 237 13.13 48.29 -0.64
C ALA A 237 13.09 47.00 -1.49
N GLU A 238 14.25 46.34 -1.65
CA GLU A 238 14.39 45.05 -2.36
C GLU A 238 13.38 43.99 -1.90
N PHE A 239 13.28 43.79 -0.58
CA PHE A 239 12.42 42.75 -0.02
C PHE A 239 10.95 42.96 -0.34
N ALA A 240 10.50 44.22 -0.40
CA ALA A 240 9.11 44.56 -0.69
C ALA A 240 8.78 44.27 -2.17
N ARG A 241 9.73 44.54 -3.08
CA ARG A 241 9.61 44.18 -4.50
C ARG A 241 9.62 42.66 -4.69
N PHE A 242 10.54 41.96 -4.02
CA PHE A 242 10.64 40.50 -4.06
C PHE A 242 9.36 39.80 -3.57
N TRP A 243 8.80 40.20 -2.43
CA TRP A 243 7.57 39.59 -1.91
C TRP A 243 6.32 39.96 -2.72
N SER A 244 6.30 41.11 -3.39
CA SER A 244 5.24 41.45 -4.34
C SER A 244 5.25 40.49 -5.55
N LEU A 245 6.44 40.16 -6.05
CA LEU A 245 6.62 39.16 -7.11
C LEU A 245 6.19 37.75 -6.65
N ALA A 246 6.55 37.37 -5.43
CA ALA A 246 6.12 36.11 -4.82
C ALA A 246 4.59 36.02 -4.66
N ALA A 247 3.95 37.11 -4.21
CA ALA A 247 2.50 37.19 -4.04
C ALA A 247 1.77 37.03 -5.38
N ALA A 248 2.25 37.69 -6.44
CA ALA A 248 1.67 37.58 -7.78
C ALA A 248 1.80 36.16 -8.35
N GLN A 249 2.95 35.50 -8.14
CA GLN A 249 3.15 34.10 -8.52
C GLN A 249 2.19 33.17 -7.76
N GLN A 250 2.04 33.36 -6.45
CA GLN A 250 1.14 32.55 -5.62
C GLN A 250 -0.34 32.75 -6.00
N ALA A 251 -0.73 33.98 -6.34
CA ALA A 251 -2.08 34.32 -6.77
C ALA A 251 -2.36 33.94 -8.24
N ASN A 252 -1.36 33.44 -8.99
CA ASN A 252 -1.42 33.16 -10.41
C ASN A 252 -1.97 34.35 -11.25
N ALA A 253 -1.47 35.55 -10.93
CA ALA A 253 -1.99 36.79 -11.49
C ALA A 253 -1.77 36.90 -13.01
N SER A 254 -2.77 37.36 -13.76
CA SER A 254 -2.71 37.45 -15.23
C SER A 254 -1.58 38.34 -15.78
N TYR A 255 -1.12 39.33 -15.00
CA TYR A 255 -0.03 40.26 -15.34
C TYR A 255 1.35 39.84 -14.84
N LEU A 256 1.49 38.63 -14.30
CA LEU A 256 2.76 38.08 -13.84
C LEU A 256 3.87 38.14 -14.91
N PRO A 257 3.63 37.85 -16.22
CA PRO A 257 4.69 37.97 -17.24
C PRO A 257 5.24 39.40 -17.37
N ALA A 258 4.37 40.41 -17.34
CA ALA A 258 4.78 41.82 -17.41
C ALA A 258 5.50 42.27 -16.13
N LEU A 259 5.08 41.73 -14.98
CA LEU A 259 5.75 41.96 -13.70
C LEU A 259 7.15 41.32 -13.68
N ALA A 260 7.28 40.10 -14.19
CA ALA A 260 8.53 39.36 -14.28
C ALA A 260 9.51 39.99 -15.29
N GLU A 261 9.02 40.55 -16.40
CA GLU A 261 9.83 41.30 -17.37
C GLU A 261 10.49 42.53 -16.73
N LYS A 262 9.73 43.29 -15.95
CA LYS A 262 10.25 44.42 -15.17
C LYS A 262 11.20 43.99 -14.06
N ALA A 263 10.88 42.89 -13.36
CA ALA A 263 11.73 42.35 -12.31
C ALA A 263 13.06 41.82 -12.86
N ALA A 264 13.09 41.23 -14.07
CA ALA A 264 14.29 40.65 -14.66
C ALA A 264 15.44 41.66 -14.87
N VAL A 265 15.10 42.94 -15.06
CA VAL A 265 16.06 44.05 -15.23
C VAL A 265 16.32 44.83 -13.93
N ASP A 266 15.82 44.36 -12.78
CA ASP A 266 16.06 44.98 -11.48
C ASP A 266 17.55 44.97 -11.12
N PRO A 267 18.10 46.05 -10.53
CA PRO A 267 19.51 46.09 -10.15
C PRO A 267 19.88 45.13 -9.01
N THR A 268 18.89 44.64 -8.25
CA THR A 268 19.11 43.68 -7.15
C THR A 268 19.02 42.24 -7.63
N THR A 269 19.97 41.40 -7.18
CA THR A 269 20.12 40.02 -7.65
C THR A 269 18.90 39.16 -7.35
N SER A 270 18.27 39.31 -6.18
CA SER A 270 17.12 38.48 -5.77
C SER A 270 15.87 38.70 -6.63
N VAL A 271 15.57 39.96 -6.97
CA VAL A 271 14.42 40.33 -7.83
C VAL A 271 14.71 39.99 -9.29
N SER A 272 15.93 40.26 -9.77
CA SER A 272 16.36 39.92 -11.13
C SER A 272 16.34 38.41 -11.40
N PHE A 273 16.96 37.59 -10.54
CA PHE A 273 16.95 36.14 -10.72
C PHE A 273 15.54 35.55 -10.64
N ALA A 274 14.68 36.05 -9.75
CA ALA A 274 13.29 35.63 -9.68
C ALA A 274 12.52 36.00 -10.96
N GLY A 275 12.68 37.23 -11.47
CA GLY A 275 12.07 37.66 -12.74
C GLY A 275 12.53 36.83 -13.94
N VAL A 276 13.84 36.60 -14.07
CA VAL A 276 14.42 35.77 -15.14
C VAL A 276 13.89 34.34 -15.09
N ALA A 277 13.79 33.73 -13.90
CA ALA A 277 13.27 32.39 -13.76
C ALA A 277 11.75 32.30 -14.01
N MET A 278 10.98 33.34 -13.67
CA MET A 278 9.53 33.37 -13.91
C MET A 278 9.18 33.53 -15.39
N LEU A 279 9.96 34.29 -16.16
CA LEU A 279 9.70 34.50 -17.59
C LEU A 279 9.78 33.21 -18.40
N ASN A 280 10.74 32.34 -18.11
CA ASN A 280 10.89 31.05 -18.79
C ASN A 280 11.61 30.03 -17.87
N PRO A 281 10.88 29.37 -16.94
CA PRO A 281 11.49 28.47 -15.96
C PRO A 281 12.19 27.26 -16.60
N ASN A 282 11.72 26.81 -17.77
CA ASN A 282 12.30 25.68 -18.51
C ASN A 282 13.31 26.10 -19.58
N SER A 283 13.74 27.37 -19.60
CA SER A 283 14.71 27.83 -20.58
C SER A 283 16.06 27.17 -20.33
N PRO A 284 16.73 26.60 -21.37
CA PRO A 284 18.04 25.98 -21.22
C PRO A 284 19.14 26.97 -20.80
N LYS A 285 18.84 28.28 -20.75
CA LYS A 285 19.75 29.33 -20.27
C LYS A 285 19.66 29.59 -18.76
N VAL A 286 18.54 29.22 -18.11
CA VAL A 286 18.30 29.53 -16.68
C VAL A 286 19.12 28.62 -15.78
N SER A 287 19.11 27.31 -15.99
CA SER A 287 19.87 26.37 -15.14
C SER A 287 21.39 26.62 -15.16
N PRO A 288 22.04 26.89 -16.30
CA PRO A 288 23.46 27.27 -16.34
C PRO A 288 23.76 28.59 -15.62
N LEU A 289 22.90 29.61 -15.76
CA LEU A 289 23.02 30.89 -15.08
C LEU A 289 22.94 30.71 -13.55
N PHE A 290 21.96 29.93 -13.08
CA PHE A 290 21.73 29.66 -11.67
C PHE A 290 22.88 28.84 -11.08
N ARG A 291 23.39 27.83 -11.81
CA ARG A 291 24.56 27.06 -11.40
C ARG A 291 25.83 27.91 -11.29
N ALA A 292 26.05 28.84 -12.24
CA ALA A 292 27.17 29.76 -12.19
C ALA A 292 27.09 30.69 -10.97
N ALA A 293 25.89 31.18 -10.64
CA ALA A 293 25.64 32.04 -9.48
C ALA A 293 25.72 31.30 -8.13
N LEU A 294 25.33 30.02 -8.05
CA LEU A 294 25.51 29.19 -6.86
C LEU A 294 26.98 28.85 -6.59
N ARG A 295 27.80 28.80 -7.65
CA ARG A 295 29.25 28.56 -7.55
C ARG A 295 30.08 29.84 -7.40
N ASN A 296 29.45 31.02 -7.50
CA ASN A 296 30.10 32.31 -7.33
C ASN A 296 30.69 32.44 -5.91
N ASP A 297 31.75 33.23 -5.78
CA ASP A 297 32.37 33.55 -4.50
C ASP A 297 31.71 34.78 -3.84
N ASP A 298 30.95 35.58 -4.60
CA ASP A 298 30.13 36.67 -4.06
C ASP A 298 28.85 36.12 -3.42
N HIS A 299 28.79 36.21 -2.09
CA HIS A 299 27.65 35.82 -1.27
C HIS A 299 26.32 36.44 -1.71
N TRP A 300 26.32 37.70 -2.15
CA TRP A 300 25.08 38.41 -2.51
C TRP A 300 24.46 37.85 -3.79
N ILE A 301 25.27 37.33 -4.70
CA ILE A 301 24.83 36.65 -5.92
C ILE A 301 24.24 35.28 -5.57
N THR A 302 24.95 34.50 -4.76
CA THR A 302 24.48 33.19 -4.28
C THR A 302 23.16 33.32 -3.51
N ARG A 303 23.08 34.31 -2.60
CA ARG A 303 21.86 34.62 -1.83
C ARG A 303 20.69 35.02 -2.73
N GLY A 304 20.95 35.80 -3.78
CA GLY A 304 19.94 36.20 -4.76
C GLY A 304 19.28 34.99 -5.44
N VAL A 305 20.10 34.02 -5.90
CA VAL A 305 19.58 32.79 -6.53
C VAL A 305 18.87 31.90 -5.53
N LEU A 306 19.40 31.71 -4.32
CA LEU A 306 18.75 30.92 -3.28
C LEU A 306 17.36 31.50 -2.93
N ARG A 307 17.22 32.83 -2.88
CA ARG A 307 15.92 33.49 -2.71
C ARG A 307 14.99 33.24 -3.90
N ALA A 308 15.47 33.39 -5.13
CA ALA A 308 14.66 33.11 -6.32
C ALA A 308 14.12 31.66 -6.32
N LEU A 309 14.92 30.68 -5.90
CA LEU A 309 14.54 29.27 -5.77
C LEU A 309 13.45 29.01 -4.72
N ARG A 310 13.19 29.95 -3.80
CA ARG A 310 12.04 29.86 -2.86
C ARG A 310 10.70 30.06 -3.55
N ILE A 311 10.70 30.76 -4.70
CA ILE A 311 9.48 31.11 -5.44
C ILE A 311 9.35 30.28 -6.72
N VAL A 312 10.46 30.10 -7.45
CA VAL A 312 10.49 29.40 -8.73
C VAL A 312 11.22 28.07 -8.61
N HIS A 313 10.60 27.00 -9.08
CA HIS A 313 11.19 25.66 -9.04
C HIS A 313 12.06 25.41 -10.27
N VAL A 314 13.36 25.18 -10.06
CA VAL A 314 14.34 24.81 -11.09
C VAL A 314 15.03 23.50 -10.64
N PRO A 315 14.56 22.33 -11.10
CA PRO A 315 14.99 21.04 -10.56
C PRO A 315 16.47 20.73 -10.84
N GLU A 316 17.03 21.20 -11.96
CA GLU A 316 18.39 20.86 -12.42
C GLU A 316 19.50 21.44 -11.54
N VAL A 317 19.19 22.40 -10.66
CA VAL A 317 20.15 23.04 -9.75
C VAL A 317 20.00 22.57 -8.29
N ILE A 318 19.02 21.73 -7.97
CA ILE A 318 18.79 21.26 -6.59
C ILE A 318 19.99 20.47 -6.06
N SER A 319 20.65 19.68 -6.91
CA SER A 319 21.90 19.00 -6.54
C SER A 319 23.02 19.99 -6.20
N ASP A 320 23.17 21.08 -6.96
CA ASP A 320 24.14 22.15 -6.66
C ASP A 320 23.81 22.85 -5.33
N VAL A 321 22.52 23.03 -4.99
CA VAL A 321 22.09 23.58 -3.68
C VAL A 321 22.37 22.59 -2.54
N CYS A 322 22.18 21.28 -2.76
CA CYS A 322 22.53 20.26 -1.76
C CYS A 322 24.03 20.21 -1.49
N LEU A 323 24.87 20.45 -2.50
CA LEU A 323 26.32 20.56 -2.32
C LEU A 323 26.70 21.76 -1.43
N LEU A 324 26.02 22.90 -1.56
CA LEU A 324 26.21 24.03 -0.64
C LEU A 324 25.82 23.68 0.80
N ALA A 325 24.79 22.83 0.98
CA ALA A 325 24.41 22.34 2.29
C ALA A 325 25.38 21.28 2.87
N ALA A 326 26.27 20.71 2.04
CA ALA A 326 27.26 19.70 2.42
C ALA A 326 28.67 20.29 2.64
N ASP A 327 28.99 21.42 2.02
CA ASP A 327 30.30 22.05 2.11
C ASP A 327 30.54 22.62 3.53
N HIS A 328 31.65 22.25 4.16
CA HIS A 328 32.06 22.72 5.50
C HIS A 328 33.06 23.88 5.44
N ASN A 329 33.66 24.16 4.27
CA ASN A 329 34.78 25.08 4.12
C ASN A 329 34.37 26.48 3.64
N ARG A 330 33.15 26.67 3.14
CA ARG A 330 32.63 28.00 2.81
C ARG A 330 31.91 28.62 4.01
N ALA A 331 32.69 29.23 4.91
CA ALA A 331 32.20 29.90 6.12
C ALA A 331 31.18 31.04 5.86
N GLU A 332 31.03 31.47 4.61
CA GLU A 332 30.13 32.56 4.23
C GLU A 332 28.78 32.08 3.68
N VAL A 333 28.55 30.79 3.41
CA VAL A 333 27.28 30.33 2.78
C VAL A 333 26.08 30.57 3.70
N PRO A 334 25.00 31.23 3.24
CA PRO A 334 23.86 31.54 4.08
C PRO A 334 22.98 30.29 4.23
N MET A 335 23.30 29.43 5.21
CA MET A 335 22.58 28.16 5.45
C MET A 335 21.07 28.37 5.65
N TYR A 336 20.67 29.49 6.24
CA TYR A 336 19.27 29.93 6.29
C TYR A 336 18.62 30.02 4.91
N ASP A 337 19.27 30.67 3.94
CA ASP A 337 18.77 30.80 2.57
C ASP A 337 18.81 29.47 1.80
N VAL A 338 19.83 28.63 2.06
CA VAL A 338 19.94 27.28 1.50
C VAL A 338 18.76 26.42 1.93
N PHE A 339 18.52 26.28 3.24
CA PHE A 339 17.40 25.46 3.71
C PHE A 339 16.04 26.05 3.38
N CYS A 340 15.89 27.37 3.29
CA CYS A 340 14.64 27.96 2.81
C CYS A 340 14.34 27.60 1.35
N ALA A 341 15.36 27.50 0.50
CA ALA A 341 15.19 27.06 -0.89
C ALA A 341 14.82 25.56 -0.96
N LEU A 342 15.45 24.74 -0.11
CA LEU A 342 15.23 23.29 -0.05
C LEU A 342 13.92 22.90 0.65
N ALA A 343 13.43 23.70 1.60
CA ALA A 343 12.20 23.45 2.35
C ALA A 343 10.90 23.71 1.57
N THR A 344 10.98 23.95 0.25
CA THR A 344 9.80 23.99 -0.62
C THR A 344 9.38 22.57 -1.00
N PRO A 345 8.08 22.26 -1.18
CA PRO A 345 7.62 20.89 -1.38
C PRO A 345 8.30 20.11 -2.52
N ARG A 346 8.53 20.79 -3.65
CA ARG A 346 9.16 20.17 -4.83
C ARG A 346 10.69 20.05 -4.70
N ALA A 347 11.35 21.02 -4.07
CA ALA A 347 12.79 20.94 -3.83
C ALA A 347 13.10 19.87 -2.78
N ALA A 348 12.29 19.78 -1.72
CA ALA A 348 12.47 18.84 -0.62
C ALA A 348 12.44 17.39 -1.09
N ALA A 349 11.49 17.03 -1.96
CA ALA A 349 11.38 15.68 -2.52
C ALA A 349 12.63 15.25 -3.31
N LEU A 350 13.30 16.19 -3.98
CA LEU A 350 14.52 15.94 -4.75
C LEU A 350 15.78 15.99 -3.87
N ALA A 351 15.78 16.84 -2.85
CA ALA A 351 16.92 17.08 -1.98
C ALA A 351 17.05 16.03 -0.86
N ALA A 352 15.94 15.51 -0.34
CA ALA A 352 15.91 14.56 0.75
C ALA A 352 16.82 13.33 0.53
N PRO A 353 16.74 12.58 -0.59
CA PRO A 353 17.62 11.44 -0.81
C PRO A 353 19.09 11.83 -0.91
N LEU A 354 19.40 12.96 -1.57
CA LEU A 354 20.77 13.43 -1.75
C LEU A 354 21.43 13.82 -0.41
N LEU A 355 20.69 14.53 0.45
CA LEU A 355 21.17 15.00 1.74
C LEU A 355 21.23 13.89 2.79
N ALA A 356 20.37 12.88 2.67
CA ALA A 356 20.42 11.68 3.51
C ALA A 356 21.68 10.86 3.24
N GLU A 357 22.17 10.82 1.99
CA GLU A 357 23.42 10.15 1.61
C GLU A 357 24.66 11.01 1.89
N THR A 358 24.65 12.31 1.58
CA THR A 358 25.77 13.22 1.80
C THR A 358 25.26 14.65 2.03
N PRO A 359 25.50 15.27 3.21
CA PRO A 359 26.45 14.90 4.26
C PRO A 359 25.92 13.91 5.31
N GLY A 360 24.66 13.47 5.21
CA GLY A 360 24.00 12.61 6.19
C GLY A 360 23.03 13.37 7.10
N ILE A 361 21.98 12.67 7.56
CA ILE A 361 20.84 13.27 8.29
C ILE A 361 21.29 14.02 9.55
N ASP A 362 22.25 13.47 10.31
CA ASP A 362 22.79 14.10 11.52
C ASP A 362 23.38 15.49 11.26
N VAL A 363 24.21 15.62 10.22
CA VAL A 363 24.84 16.89 9.83
C VAL A 363 23.80 17.89 9.32
N VAL A 364 22.80 17.40 8.57
CA VAL A 364 21.72 18.25 8.05
C VAL A 364 20.86 18.81 9.19
N VAL A 365 20.51 17.99 10.17
CA VAL A 365 19.76 18.42 11.36
C VAL A 365 20.55 19.48 12.14
N ASP A 366 21.83 19.25 12.40
CA ASP A 366 22.69 20.20 13.12
C ASP A 366 22.77 21.55 12.38
N ARG A 367 22.93 21.53 11.05
CA ARG A 367 22.94 22.75 10.23
C ARG A 367 21.57 23.45 10.16
N ILE A 368 20.46 22.71 10.23
CA ILE A 368 19.10 23.29 10.32
C ILE A 368 18.89 23.96 11.67
N ILE A 369 19.41 23.38 12.76
CA ILE A 369 19.38 24.03 14.09
C ILE A 369 20.14 25.35 14.04
N GLU A 370 21.32 25.39 13.43
CA GLU A 370 22.10 26.63 13.23
C GLU A 370 21.32 27.66 12.39
N ALA A 371 20.75 27.23 11.27
CA ALA A 371 19.95 28.08 10.41
C ALA A 371 18.65 28.58 11.07
N ALA A 372 18.10 27.83 12.01
CA ALA A 372 16.85 28.15 12.70
C ALA A 372 17.01 29.09 13.91
N TYR A 373 18.24 29.45 14.28
CA TYR A 373 18.54 30.20 15.51
C TYR A 373 17.73 31.51 15.64
N ASP A 374 17.76 32.35 14.60
CA ASP A 374 16.99 33.61 14.52
C ASP A 374 15.75 33.49 13.63
N ALA A 375 15.34 32.27 13.27
CA ALA A 375 14.22 32.06 12.37
C ALA A 375 12.86 32.35 13.04
N ASN A 376 11.98 33.01 12.29
CA ASN A 376 10.60 33.21 12.71
C ASN A 376 9.80 31.89 12.71
N HIS A 377 8.61 31.90 13.33
CA HIS A 377 7.79 30.69 13.47
C HIS A 377 7.40 30.04 12.12
N SER A 378 7.22 30.83 11.07
CA SER A 378 6.87 30.31 9.74
C SER A 378 8.02 29.50 9.13
N VAL A 379 9.25 30.02 9.24
CA VAL A 379 10.44 29.33 8.72
C VAL A 379 10.78 28.10 9.52
N VAL A 380 10.68 28.16 10.86
CA VAL A 380 10.85 26.97 11.72
C VAL A 380 9.86 25.88 11.36
N ARG A 381 8.61 26.22 11.04
CA ARG A 381 7.61 25.25 10.57
C ARG A 381 8.01 24.62 9.23
N ASN A 382 8.50 25.40 8.28
CA ASN A 382 8.97 24.88 6.99
C ASN A 382 10.18 23.95 7.16
N PHE A 383 11.12 24.29 8.05
CA PHE A 383 12.25 23.43 8.36
C PHE A 383 11.82 22.15 9.06
N SER A 384 10.86 22.24 9.97
CA SER A 384 10.28 21.06 10.63
C SER A 384 9.62 20.12 9.62
N TRP A 385 8.88 20.66 8.65
CA TRP A 385 8.31 19.89 7.54
C TRP A 385 9.38 19.31 6.59
N PHE A 386 10.47 20.03 6.36
CA PHE A 386 11.59 19.50 5.59
C PHE A 386 12.27 18.33 6.29
N LEU A 387 12.45 18.40 7.62
CA LEU A 387 13.00 17.33 8.44
C LEU A 387 12.12 16.06 8.44
N THR A 388 10.79 16.21 8.43
CA THR A 388 9.88 15.06 8.28
C THR A 388 9.99 14.42 6.89
N THR A 389 10.21 15.25 5.85
CA THR A 389 10.41 14.78 4.47
C THR A 389 11.76 14.08 4.27
N LEU A 390 12.79 14.49 5.03
CA LEU A 390 14.12 13.90 5.01
C LEU A 390 14.11 12.48 5.60
N ASP A 391 13.77 12.37 6.89
CA ASP A 391 13.53 11.13 7.63
C ASP A 391 12.91 11.51 8.97
N ALA A 392 11.59 11.37 9.10
CA ALA A 392 10.88 11.76 10.31
C ALA A 392 11.39 11.05 11.57
N THR A 393 11.66 9.74 11.48
CA THR A 393 12.03 8.94 12.66
C THR A 393 13.43 9.31 13.13
N ARG A 394 14.38 9.39 12.20
CA ARG A 394 15.78 9.72 12.52
C ARG A 394 15.93 11.18 12.93
N SER A 395 15.26 12.11 12.24
CA SER A 395 15.29 13.54 12.60
C SER A 395 14.71 13.80 13.99
N LEU A 396 13.62 13.12 14.37
CA LEU A 396 13.06 13.18 15.73
C LEU A 396 14.05 12.66 16.78
N ALA A 397 14.73 11.55 16.51
CA ALA A 397 15.71 10.99 17.45
C ALA A 397 16.88 11.96 17.69
N ILE A 398 17.43 12.55 16.62
CA ILE A 398 18.56 13.50 16.69
C ILE A 398 18.13 14.78 17.40
N LEU A 399 16.97 15.37 17.04
CA LEU A 399 16.48 16.57 17.71
C LEU A 399 16.22 16.35 19.20
N ASN A 400 15.68 15.19 19.58
CA ASN A 400 15.50 14.83 20.99
C ASN A 400 16.85 14.71 21.72
N GLU A 401 17.88 14.17 21.08
CA GLU A 401 19.24 14.15 21.63
C GLU A 401 19.81 15.56 21.79
N ARG A 402 19.72 16.40 20.74
CA ARG A 402 20.24 17.78 20.73
C ARG A 402 19.49 18.69 21.70
N SER A 403 18.20 18.44 21.97
CA SER A 403 17.42 19.19 22.96
C SER A 403 18.00 19.11 24.39
N ARG A 404 18.83 18.09 24.68
CA ARG A 404 19.51 17.94 25.97
C ARG A 404 20.61 18.99 26.15
N ASN A 405 21.24 19.45 25.07
CA ASN A 405 22.28 20.48 25.11
C ASN A 405 21.67 21.88 25.41
N PRO A 406 22.06 22.56 26.50
CA PRO A 406 21.52 23.87 26.87
C PRO A 406 21.62 24.95 25.79
N GLN A 407 22.66 24.92 24.94
CA GLN A 407 22.90 25.98 23.94
C GLN A 407 21.92 25.94 22.77
N VAL A 408 21.44 24.76 22.38
CA VAL A 408 20.54 24.57 21.23
C VAL A 408 19.14 24.12 21.62
N ARG A 409 18.89 23.88 22.91
CA ARG A 409 17.62 23.37 23.45
C ARG A 409 16.39 24.11 22.92
N ALA A 410 16.40 25.44 22.97
CA ALA A 410 15.25 26.24 22.59
C ALA A 410 14.89 26.08 21.10
N VAL A 411 15.89 26.03 20.22
CA VAL A 411 15.69 25.87 18.78
C VAL A 411 15.28 24.42 18.45
N ALA A 412 15.94 23.44 19.08
CA ALA A 412 15.60 22.02 18.91
C ALA A 412 14.16 21.72 19.39
N GLN A 413 13.72 22.30 20.51
CA GLN A 413 12.34 22.18 20.99
C GLN A 413 11.33 22.82 20.03
N ARG A 414 11.62 24.01 19.51
CA ARG A 414 10.75 24.67 18.51
C ARG A 414 10.63 23.85 17.21
N LEU A 415 11.70 23.17 16.78
CA LEU A 415 11.66 22.26 15.63
C LEU A 415 10.89 20.97 15.95
N LEU A 416 11.03 20.42 17.16
CA LEU A 416 10.24 19.26 17.62
C LEU A 416 8.74 19.58 17.68
N GLU A 417 8.35 20.70 18.30
CA GLU A 417 6.96 21.20 18.32
C GLU A 417 6.43 21.45 16.89
N GLY A 418 7.30 21.96 16.02
CA GLY A 418 7.03 22.11 14.60
C GLY A 418 6.81 20.76 13.90
N MET A 419 7.58 19.73 14.22
CA MET A 419 7.43 18.38 13.64
C MET A 419 6.21 17.65 14.19
N ASP A 420 5.87 17.86 15.46
CA ASP A 420 4.65 17.32 16.08
C ASP A 420 3.40 18.00 15.51
N SER A 421 3.44 19.33 15.35
CA SER A 421 2.36 20.07 14.69
C SER A 421 2.26 19.75 13.20
N VAL A 422 3.39 19.57 12.51
CA VAL A 422 3.40 19.08 11.12
C VAL A 422 2.92 17.64 11.05
N SER A 423 3.20 16.77 12.01
CA SER A 423 2.64 15.41 12.03
C SER A 423 1.14 15.44 12.34
N ALA A 424 0.70 16.33 13.23
CA ALA A 424 -0.71 16.59 13.50
C ALA A 424 -1.46 17.25 12.33
N MET A 425 -0.76 18.01 11.48
CA MET A 425 -1.31 18.64 10.26
C MET A 425 -1.15 17.79 8.98
N ALA A 426 -0.07 17.01 8.87
CA ALA A 426 0.21 16.07 7.79
C ALA A 426 -0.56 14.75 7.96
N GLU A 427 -1.08 14.49 9.17
CA GLU A 427 -2.10 13.48 9.44
C GLU A 427 -3.27 14.04 10.24
N LYS A 428 -4.00 14.99 9.67
CA LYS A 428 -5.46 14.84 9.59
C LYS A 428 -5.89 15.28 8.20
N PRO A 429 -5.87 14.39 7.19
CA PRO A 429 -6.82 14.56 6.11
C PRO A 429 -8.18 14.81 6.76
N TYR A 430 -8.84 15.91 6.39
CA TYR A 430 -10.26 16.05 6.69
C TYR A 430 -10.93 14.83 6.05
N HIS A 431 -11.23 13.83 6.88
CA HIS A 431 -11.96 12.68 6.44
C HIS A 431 -13.38 13.15 6.23
N LEU A 432 -13.78 13.29 4.97
CA LEU A 432 -15.19 13.24 4.64
C LEU A 432 -15.70 11.89 5.19
N PRO A 433 -16.57 11.88 6.21
CA PRO A 433 -17.08 10.65 6.78
C PRO A 433 -17.88 9.91 5.69
N GLY A 434 -17.31 8.81 5.21
CA GLY A 434 -18.08 7.87 4.40
C GLY A 434 -19.22 7.28 5.22
N PHE A 435 -20.38 7.04 4.58
CA PHE A 435 -21.42 6.21 5.16
C PHE A 435 -20.90 4.78 5.33
N ALA A 436 -20.80 4.31 6.59
CA ALA A 436 -20.40 2.93 6.85
C ALA A 436 -21.63 2.04 6.67
N ALA A 437 -21.76 1.42 5.50
CA ALA A 437 -22.77 0.41 5.27
C ALA A 437 -22.60 -0.77 6.25
N ASP A 438 -23.64 -1.59 6.39
CA ASP A 438 -23.58 -2.88 7.09
C ASP A 438 -22.70 -3.91 6.33
N THR A 439 -21.71 -3.46 5.56
CA THR A 439 -20.71 -4.30 4.93
C THR A 439 -19.68 -4.76 5.95
N ILE A 440 -19.19 -5.98 5.73
CA ILE A 440 -18.18 -6.62 6.55
C ILE A 440 -16.83 -6.05 6.11
N ASP A 441 -16.12 -5.35 6.99
CA ASP A 441 -14.71 -5.05 6.73
C ASP A 441 -13.91 -6.34 6.96
N GLU A 442 -13.46 -6.98 5.88
CA GLU A 442 -12.70 -8.24 5.96
C GLU A 442 -11.20 -8.01 6.31
N GLN A 443 -10.76 -6.75 6.38
CA GLN A 443 -9.34 -6.42 6.49
C GLN A 443 -8.86 -6.36 7.95
N HIS A 444 -9.67 -5.87 8.88
CA HIS A 444 -9.26 -5.61 10.26
C HIS A 444 -10.16 -6.31 11.29
N ASP A 445 -9.58 -6.83 12.38
CA ASP A 445 -10.37 -7.29 13.54
C ASP A 445 -10.73 -6.11 14.43
N GLN A 446 -11.96 -5.61 14.26
CA GLN A 446 -12.49 -4.46 14.99
C GLN A 446 -13.11 -4.87 16.33
N LEU A 447 -13.40 -6.16 16.53
CA LEU A 447 -14.18 -6.68 17.66
C LEU A 447 -13.34 -7.45 18.68
N GLY A 448 -12.06 -7.71 18.39
CA GLY A 448 -11.16 -8.46 19.26
C GLY A 448 -11.52 -9.95 19.33
N ILE A 449 -12.06 -10.51 18.25
CA ILE A 449 -12.50 -11.91 18.13
C ILE A 449 -11.40 -12.83 17.56
N GLN A 450 -10.23 -12.28 17.26
CA GLN A 450 -9.17 -12.99 16.55
C GLN A 450 -8.74 -14.28 17.24
N THR A 451 -8.71 -14.32 18.57
CA THR A 451 -8.29 -15.51 19.34
C THR A 451 -9.28 -16.66 19.15
N GLU A 452 -10.58 -16.40 19.24
CA GLU A 452 -11.63 -17.41 19.09
C GLU A 452 -11.75 -17.86 17.63
N VAL A 453 -11.64 -16.93 16.69
CA VAL A 453 -11.57 -17.22 15.25
C VAL A 453 -10.38 -18.13 14.94
N GLN A 454 -9.19 -17.82 15.47
CA GLN A 454 -8.00 -18.65 15.29
C GLN A 454 -8.15 -20.03 15.90
N THR A 455 -8.76 -20.12 17.09
CA THR A 455 -8.97 -21.40 17.77
C THR A 455 -9.91 -22.31 16.98
N LEU A 456 -11.08 -21.81 16.58
CA LEU A 456 -12.04 -22.59 15.79
C LEU A 456 -11.47 -22.94 14.41
N ALA A 457 -10.83 -21.99 13.73
CA ALA A 457 -10.18 -22.25 12.45
C ALA A 457 -9.06 -23.30 12.57
N ALA A 458 -8.27 -23.28 13.65
CA ALA A 458 -7.23 -24.28 13.90
C ALA A 458 -7.83 -25.68 14.10
N ILE A 459 -8.90 -25.81 14.88
CA ILE A 459 -9.61 -27.09 15.08
C ILE A 459 -10.17 -27.60 13.74
N MET A 460 -10.84 -26.75 12.97
CA MET A 460 -11.38 -27.10 11.64
C MET A 460 -10.27 -27.51 10.66
N MET A 461 -9.07 -26.97 10.82
CA MET A 461 -7.94 -27.18 9.91
C MET A 461 -7.00 -28.30 10.34
N ALA A 462 -7.06 -28.77 11.58
CA ALA A 462 -6.20 -29.85 12.08
C ALA A 462 -6.36 -31.14 11.27
N ARG A 463 -5.25 -31.79 10.92
CA ARG A 463 -5.25 -33.04 10.14
C ARG A 463 -5.87 -34.21 10.89
N ASP A 464 -5.70 -34.24 12.22
CA ASP A 464 -6.21 -35.30 13.10
C ASP A 464 -7.73 -35.19 13.34
N VAL A 465 -8.35 -34.08 12.97
CA VAL A 465 -9.80 -33.92 13.04
C VAL A 465 -10.43 -34.58 11.82
N THR A 466 -11.14 -35.68 12.06
CA THR A 466 -11.90 -36.43 11.04
C THR A 466 -13.27 -35.79 10.82
N PRO A 467 -13.57 -35.24 9.63
CA PRO A 467 -14.92 -34.79 9.31
C PRO A 467 -15.89 -35.99 9.30
N PRO A 468 -17.21 -35.76 9.45
CA PRO A 468 -17.90 -34.47 9.32
C PRO A 468 -17.93 -33.65 10.62
N LEU A 469 -17.87 -32.32 10.51
CA LEU A 469 -17.93 -31.39 11.65
C LEU A 469 -18.90 -30.24 11.36
N ALA A 470 -19.93 -30.04 12.17
CA ALA A 470 -20.83 -28.89 12.10
C ALA A 470 -20.69 -27.98 13.33
N ILE A 471 -20.49 -26.70 13.06
CA ILE A 471 -20.34 -25.62 14.03
C ILE A 471 -21.54 -24.67 13.87
N GLY A 472 -22.32 -24.51 14.93
CA GLY A 472 -23.39 -23.51 15.00
C GLY A 472 -22.87 -22.23 15.63
N LEU A 473 -22.81 -21.13 14.87
CA LEU A 473 -22.51 -19.79 15.38
C LEU A 473 -23.80 -19.10 15.80
N PHE A 474 -24.04 -19.04 17.10
CA PHE A 474 -25.24 -18.45 17.68
C PHE A 474 -24.99 -17.03 18.15
N GLY A 475 -25.91 -16.12 17.83
CA GLY A 475 -25.86 -14.74 18.29
C GLY A 475 -27.07 -13.95 17.82
N GLU A 476 -27.38 -12.88 18.55
CA GLU A 476 -28.50 -12.00 18.22
C GLU A 476 -28.29 -11.30 16.86
N TRP A 477 -29.33 -10.67 16.36
CA TRP A 477 -29.23 -9.86 15.15
C TRP A 477 -28.24 -8.70 15.33
N GLY A 478 -27.30 -8.58 14.40
CA GLY A 478 -26.25 -7.56 14.46
C GLY A 478 -25.08 -7.86 15.39
N SER A 479 -24.98 -9.04 15.99
CA SER A 479 -23.87 -9.44 16.88
C SER A 479 -22.53 -9.70 16.17
N GLY A 480 -22.50 -9.69 14.83
CA GLY A 480 -21.28 -9.91 14.04
C GLY A 480 -21.06 -11.34 13.53
N LYS A 481 -22.10 -12.19 13.43
CA LYS A 481 -22.00 -13.57 12.89
C LYS A 481 -21.29 -13.65 11.53
N SER A 482 -21.74 -12.85 10.56
CA SER A 482 -21.15 -12.80 9.22
C SER A 482 -19.70 -12.32 9.22
N PHE A 483 -19.37 -11.35 10.09
CA PHE A 483 -18.00 -10.86 10.29
C PHE A 483 -17.10 -11.94 10.88
N PHE A 484 -17.57 -12.67 11.91
CA PHE A 484 -16.86 -13.80 12.50
C PHE A 484 -16.56 -14.90 11.46
N MET A 485 -17.53 -15.23 10.59
CA MET A 485 -17.31 -16.18 9.50
C MET A 485 -16.29 -15.67 8.47
N SER A 486 -16.33 -14.39 8.10
CA SER A 486 -15.34 -13.82 7.18
C SER A 486 -13.92 -13.90 7.74
N GLN A 487 -13.75 -13.55 9.02
CA GLN A 487 -12.46 -13.67 9.72
C GLN A 487 -11.99 -15.12 9.84
N MET A 488 -12.91 -16.08 10.03
CA MET A 488 -12.59 -17.50 9.95
C MET A 488 -12.11 -17.91 8.56
N ARG A 489 -12.77 -17.46 7.49
CA ARG A 489 -12.33 -17.77 6.11
C ARG A 489 -10.92 -17.29 5.82
N LYS A 490 -10.62 -16.06 6.25
CA LYS A 490 -9.29 -15.46 6.14
C LYS A 490 -8.25 -16.26 6.90
N THR A 491 -8.56 -16.61 8.15
CA THR A 491 -7.66 -17.40 9.01
C THR A 491 -7.42 -18.80 8.45
N VAL A 492 -8.45 -19.46 7.93
CA VAL A 492 -8.32 -20.75 7.23
C VAL A 492 -7.39 -20.63 6.02
N LYS A 493 -7.54 -19.57 5.21
CA LYS A 493 -6.65 -19.31 4.07
C LYS A 493 -5.20 -19.12 4.52
N THR A 494 -4.96 -18.39 5.60
CA THR A 494 -3.62 -18.20 6.17
C THR A 494 -3.03 -19.51 6.72
N LEU A 495 -3.82 -20.31 7.45
CA LEU A 495 -3.37 -21.60 7.98
C LEU A 495 -3.02 -22.59 6.87
N ALA A 496 -3.80 -22.60 5.78
CA ALA A 496 -3.53 -23.43 4.60
C ALA A 496 -2.24 -23.04 3.85
N GLN A 497 -1.81 -21.77 3.96
CA GLN A 497 -0.65 -21.22 3.26
C GLN A 497 0.66 -21.24 4.08
N ARG A 498 0.66 -21.76 5.31
CA ARG A 498 1.87 -21.75 6.17
C ARG A 498 3.01 -22.62 5.57
N PRO A 499 4.28 -22.13 5.54
CA PRO A 499 5.41 -22.85 4.95
C PRO A 499 5.72 -24.17 5.66
N GLN A 500 5.95 -25.25 4.90
CA GLN A 500 6.43 -26.57 5.35
C GLN A 500 7.93 -26.55 5.76
N GLN A 501 8.37 -25.56 6.53
CA GLN A 501 9.81 -25.36 6.77
C GLN A 501 10.42 -26.30 7.84
N GLN A 502 9.63 -27.10 8.58
CA GLN A 502 10.15 -27.99 9.65
C GLN A 502 9.46 -29.37 9.73
N GLY A 503 8.83 -29.84 8.66
CA GLY A 503 8.07 -31.10 8.63
C GLY A 503 6.59 -30.90 8.29
N ALA A 504 5.82 -32.00 8.30
CA ALA A 504 4.39 -31.99 7.96
C ALA A 504 3.63 -30.98 8.83
N SER A 505 3.02 -29.97 8.21
CA SER A 505 2.14 -29.03 8.91
C SER A 505 1.02 -29.81 9.60
N PRO A 506 0.68 -29.51 10.87
CA PRO A 506 -0.46 -30.15 11.54
C PRO A 506 -1.81 -29.73 10.93
N TYR A 507 -1.81 -28.77 9.99
CA TYR A 507 -2.99 -28.27 9.32
C TYR A 507 -3.10 -28.76 7.88
N CYS A 508 -4.33 -28.87 7.38
CA CYS A 508 -4.61 -29.19 5.98
C CYS A 508 -4.13 -28.06 5.04
N SER A 509 -3.50 -28.44 3.94
CA SER A 509 -2.89 -27.49 2.98
C SER A 509 -3.82 -27.15 1.81
N SER A 510 -4.65 -28.09 1.38
CA SER A 510 -5.60 -27.86 0.29
C SER A 510 -7.03 -27.96 0.80
N VAL A 511 -7.62 -26.79 1.04
CA VAL A 511 -8.96 -26.64 1.61
C VAL A 511 -9.81 -25.77 0.71
N VAL A 512 -10.99 -26.27 0.36
CA VAL A 512 -11.98 -25.58 -0.46
C VAL A 512 -12.96 -24.86 0.47
N GLN A 513 -13.07 -23.54 0.35
CA GLN A 513 -13.98 -22.73 1.16
C GLN A 513 -15.18 -22.29 0.31
N ILE A 514 -16.40 -22.60 0.76
CA ILE A 514 -17.64 -22.38 0.04
C ILE A 514 -18.56 -21.52 0.91
N THR A 515 -19.06 -20.40 0.37
CA THR A 515 -20.00 -19.51 1.07
C THR A 515 -21.38 -19.60 0.45
N PHE A 516 -22.40 -19.77 1.29
CA PHE A 516 -23.78 -19.88 0.88
C PHE A 516 -24.66 -18.95 1.74
N ASN A 517 -25.31 -17.97 1.11
CA ASN A 517 -26.29 -17.12 1.77
C ASN A 517 -27.69 -17.74 1.57
N ALA A 518 -28.31 -18.22 2.65
CA ALA A 518 -29.58 -18.96 2.56
C ALA A 518 -30.74 -18.07 2.09
N TRP A 519 -30.73 -16.79 2.46
CA TRP A 519 -31.79 -15.84 2.13
C TRP A 519 -31.87 -15.56 0.62
N HIS A 520 -30.73 -15.45 -0.07
CA HIS A 520 -30.69 -15.22 -1.53
C HIS A 520 -31.43 -16.28 -2.34
N TYR A 521 -31.59 -17.50 -1.80
CA TYR A 521 -32.21 -18.63 -2.47
C TYR A 521 -33.53 -19.06 -1.83
N ALA A 522 -34.06 -18.30 -0.87
CA ALA A 522 -35.27 -18.65 -0.10
C ALA A 522 -36.53 -18.83 -0.97
N GLU A 523 -36.59 -18.17 -2.13
CA GLU A 523 -37.70 -18.28 -3.11
C GLU A 523 -37.48 -19.41 -4.14
N THR A 524 -36.28 -20.00 -4.18
CA THR A 524 -35.90 -21.07 -5.14
C THR A 524 -35.76 -22.42 -4.44
N ASN A 525 -35.49 -23.48 -5.22
CA ASN A 525 -35.15 -24.78 -4.65
C ASN A 525 -33.76 -24.71 -4.00
N LEU A 526 -33.74 -24.48 -2.69
CA LEU A 526 -32.53 -24.27 -1.88
C LEU A 526 -31.54 -25.43 -2.00
N TRP A 527 -32.01 -26.67 -2.14
CA TRP A 527 -31.17 -27.85 -2.34
C TRP A 527 -30.40 -27.79 -3.66
N ALA A 528 -31.07 -27.47 -4.75
CA ALA A 528 -30.44 -27.34 -6.05
C ALA A 528 -29.39 -26.22 -6.04
N SER A 529 -29.73 -25.06 -5.45
CA SER A 529 -28.82 -23.92 -5.36
C SER A 529 -27.58 -24.22 -4.50
N LEU A 530 -27.74 -24.92 -3.37
CA LEU A 530 -26.62 -25.32 -2.51
C LEU A 530 -25.68 -26.28 -3.23
N VAL A 531 -26.23 -27.29 -3.90
CA VAL A 531 -25.46 -28.31 -4.63
C VAL A 531 -24.72 -27.69 -5.81
N SER A 532 -25.40 -26.87 -6.62
CA SER A 532 -24.77 -26.14 -7.71
C SER A 532 -23.63 -25.24 -7.23
N ALA A 533 -23.82 -24.51 -6.12
CA ALA A 533 -22.76 -23.68 -5.54
C ALA A 533 -21.56 -24.51 -5.08
N ILE A 534 -21.79 -25.71 -4.52
CA ILE A 534 -20.71 -26.61 -4.11
C ILE A 534 -19.91 -27.10 -5.32
N PHE A 535 -20.58 -27.63 -6.35
CA PHE A 535 -19.91 -28.13 -7.54
C PHE A 535 -19.19 -27.04 -8.34
N GLU A 536 -19.79 -25.85 -8.47
CA GLU A 536 -19.17 -24.70 -9.14
C GLU A 536 -17.85 -24.30 -8.44
N LYS A 537 -17.86 -24.15 -7.11
CA LYS A 537 -16.66 -23.74 -6.35
C LYS A 537 -15.59 -24.83 -6.32
N LEU A 538 -15.98 -26.10 -6.29
CA LEU A 538 -15.05 -27.22 -6.43
C LEU A 538 -14.39 -27.21 -7.82
N ALA A 539 -15.15 -26.97 -8.89
CA ALA A 539 -14.63 -26.88 -10.25
C ALA A 539 -13.57 -25.76 -10.36
N ILE A 540 -13.89 -24.57 -9.85
CA ILE A 540 -12.97 -23.43 -9.86
C ILE A 540 -11.68 -23.73 -9.07
N HIS A 541 -11.79 -24.37 -7.90
CA HIS A 541 -10.63 -24.63 -7.04
C HIS A 541 -9.69 -25.70 -7.62
N ILE A 542 -10.24 -26.75 -8.22
CA ILE A 542 -9.45 -27.87 -8.74
C ILE A 542 -8.86 -27.51 -10.12
N PHE A 543 -9.58 -26.77 -10.96
CA PHE A 543 -9.20 -26.56 -12.36
C PHE A 543 -8.75 -25.14 -12.72
N GLY A 544 -8.96 -24.14 -11.84
CA GLY A 544 -8.61 -22.73 -12.13
C GLY A 544 -9.41 -22.10 -13.29
N GLY A 545 -10.48 -22.77 -13.73
CA GLY A 545 -11.21 -22.53 -14.98
C GLY A 545 -11.33 -23.81 -15.81
N THR A 546 -12.10 -23.80 -16.89
CA THR A 546 -12.17 -24.95 -17.82
C THR A 546 -10.80 -25.15 -18.49
N PRO A 547 -10.15 -26.33 -18.37
CA PRO A 547 -8.91 -26.59 -19.09
C PRO A 547 -9.20 -26.52 -20.59
N THR A 548 -8.62 -25.52 -21.25
CA THR A 548 -8.88 -25.23 -22.65
C THR A 548 -8.39 -26.40 -23.50
N GLU A 549 -9.23 -26.93 -24.39
CA GLU A 549 -8.84 -27.88 -25.46
C GLU A 549 -7.57 -27.43 -26.21
N ARG A 550 -7.27 -26.11 -26.20
CA ARG A 550 -6.06 -25.49 -26.75
C ARG A 550 -4.75 -25.95 -26.10
N GLN A 551 -4.70 -26.15 -24.78
CA GLN A 551 -3.45 -26.61 -24.12
C GLN A 551 -3.13 -28.06 -24.49
N GLN A 552 -4.16 -28.91 -24.61
CA GLN A 552 -4.01 -30.29 -25.07
C GLN A 552 -3.61 -30.34 -26.56
N ALA A 553 -4.23 -29.51 -27.40
CA ALA A 553 -3.87 -29.42 -28.81
C ALA A 553 -2.40 -28.96 -28.99
N GLN A 554 -1.91 -28.06 -28.13
CA GLN A 554 -0.51 -27.64 -28.13
C GLN A 554 0.44 -28.77 -27.73
N LEU A 555 0.15 -29.52 -26.67
CA LEU A 555 0.99 -30.64 -26.22
C LEU A 555 0.98 -31.82 -27.20
N ILE A 556 -0.16 -32.10 -27.84
CA ILE A 556 -0.25 -33.10 -28.92
C ILE A 556 0.56 -32.65 -30.14
N ALA A 557 0.49 -31.36 -30.51
CA ALA A 557 1.29 -30.81 -31.59
C ALA A 557 2.80 -30.80 -31.25
N GLU A 558 3.16 -30.54 -30.00
CA GLU A 558 4.53 -30.59 -29.50
C GLU A 558 5.07 -32.03 -29.47
N LEU A 559 4.24 -33.00 -29.08
CA LEU A 559 4.59 -34.43 -29.13
C LEU A 559 4.76 -34.91 -30.58
N ALA A 560 3.88 -34.49 -31.48
CA ALA A 560 3.97 -34.82 -32.90
C ALA A 560 5.24 -34.24 -33.54
N SER A 561 5.60 -33.00 -33.20
CA SER A 561 6.83 -32.37 -33.70
C SER A 561 8.09 -33.01 -33.09
N ALA A 562 8.09 -33.33 -31.80
CA ALA A 562 9.20 -34.02 -31.15
C ALA A 562 9.43 -35.43 -31.70
N LYS A 563 8.35 -36.17 -32.02
CA LYS A 563 8.43 -37.48 -32.69
C LYS A 563 8.97 -37.36 -34.11
N ALA A 564 8.55 -36.35 -34.87
CA ALA A 564 9.07 -36.10 -36.22
C ALA A 564 10.57 -35.81 -36.22
N VAL A 565 11.04 -34.96 -35.30
CA VAL A 565 12.48 -34.66 -35.13
C VAL A 565 13.25 -35.92 -34.73
N THR A 566 12.69 -36.77 -33.87
CA THR A 566 13.34 -38.03 -33.46
C THR A 566 13.51 -38.98 -34.65
N GLU A 567 12.51 -39.10 -35.53
CA GLU A 567 12.59 -39.93 -36.73
C GLU A 567 13.58 -39.39 -37.77
N GLU A 568 13.68 -38.06 -37.90
CA GLU A 568 14.67 -37.42 -38.79
C GLU A 568 16.10 -37.67 -38.32
N VAL A 569 16.38 -37.47 -37.03
CA VAL A 569 17.72 -37.73 -36.45
C VAL A 569 18.08 -39.22 -36.51
N ARG A 570 17.10 -40.13 -36.33
CA ARG A 570 17.29 -41.58 -36.54
C ARG A 570 17.57 -41.94 -38.00
N ALA A 571 17.04 -41.19 -38.96
CA ALA A 571 17.36 -41.38 -40.37
C ALA A 571 18.80 -40.92 -40.69
N GLU A 572 19.26 -39.83 -40.08
CA GLU A 572 20.65 -39.36 -40.19
C GLU A 572 21.66 -40.35 -39.61
N GLU A 573 21.40 -40.90 -38.42
CA GLU A 573 22.25 -41.94 -37.81
C GLU A 573 22.38 -43.15 -38.74
N ARG A 574 21.26 -43.63 -39.30
CA ARG A 574 21.25 -44.76 -40.24
C ARG A 574 22.11 -44.48 -41.46
N ARG A 575 21.97 -43.30 -42.09
CA ARG A 575 22.79 -42.91 -43.25
C ARG A 575 24.28 -42.83 -42.92
N ALA A 576 24.63 -42.27 -41.76
CA ALA A 576 26.02 -42.18 -41.31
C ALA A 576 26.63 -43.57 -41.04
N SER A 577 25.87 -44.47 -40.42
CA SER A 577 26.29 -45.85 -40.14
C SER A 577 26.47 -46.68 -41.43
N GLU A 578 25.59 -46.48 -42.42
CA GLU A 578 25.72 -47.12 -43.74
C GLU A 578 26.96 -46.64 -44.50
N GLN A 579 27.22 -45.34 -44.53
CA GLN A 579 28.42 -44.76 -45.15
C GLN A 579 29.71 -45.25 -44.48
N LEU A 580 29.71 -45.35 -43.15
CA LEU A 580 30.84 -45.88 -42.40
C LEU A 580 31.14 -47.33 -42.79
N LYS A 581 30.11 -48.20 -42.85
CA LYS A 581 30.27 -49.60 -43.24
C LYS A 581 30.80 -49.76 -44.67
N GLU A 582 30.36 -48.92 -45.59
CA GLU A 582 30.84 -48.95 -46.98
C GLU A 582 32.32 -48.57 -47.08
N GLU A 583 32.73 -47.50 -46.39
CA GLU A 583 34.13 -47.04 -46.37
C GLU A 583 35.06 -47.99 -45.61
N GLU A 584 34.59 -48.61 -44.52
CA GLU A 584 35.32 -49.67 -43.81
C GLU A 584 35.51 -50.91 -44.70
N ALA A 585 34.48 -51.32 -45.45
CA ALA A 585 34.59 -52.43 -46.39
C ALA A 585 35.59 -52.14 -47.52
N ARG A 586 35.60 -50.91 -48.07
CA ARG A 586 36.58 -50.47 -49.08
C ARG A 586 38.00 -50.45 -48.52
N LEU A 587 38.19 -49.98 -47.29
CA LEU A 587 39.49 -49.98 -46.60
C LEU A 587 40.00 -51.41 -46.40
N ASP A 588 39.13 -52.33 -45.98
CA ASP A 588 39.49 -53.73 -45.78
C ASP A 588 39.75 -54.46 -47.10
N GLU A 589 39.06 -54.13 -48.19
CA GLU A 589 39.34 -54.66 -49.52
C GLU A 589 40.72 -54.20 -50.02
N LEU A 590 41.07 -52.93 -49.82
CA LEU A 590 42.41 -52.39 -50.14
C LEU A 590 43.50 -53.08 -49.32
N ARG A 591 43.28 -53.25 -48.01
CA ARG A 591 44.20 -53.99 -47.13
C ARG A 591 44.37 -55.44 -47.56
N LYS A 592 43.29 -56.11 -47.97
CA LYS A 592 43.35 -57.48 -48.51
C LYS A 592 44.10 -57.54 -49.84
N LYS A 593 43.92 -56.57 -50.74
CA LYS A 593 44.68 -56.47 -52.00
C LYS A 593 46.16 -56.27 -51.73
N ARG A 594 46.53 -55.41 -50.77
CA ARG A 594 47.91 -55.21 -50.32
C ARG A 594 48.50 -56.48 -49.71
N LEU A 595 47.79 -57.15 -48.81
CA LEU A 595 48.21 -58.42 -48.22
C LEU A 595 48.37 -59.52 -49.26
N ALA A 596 47.51 -59.55 -50.30
CA ALA A 596 47.62 -60.49 -51.41
C ALA A 596 48.80 -60.17 -52.35
N GLU A 597 49.15 -58.89 -52.55
CA GLU A 597 50.35 -58.48 -53.27
C GLU A 597 51.64 -58.74 -52.47
N GLU A 598 51.63 -58.47 -51.16
CA GLU A 598 52.71 -58.81 -50.24
C GLU A 598 52.91 -60.34 -50.16
N GLN A 599 51.84 -61.15 -50.20
CA GLN A 599 51.93 -62.61 -50.26
C GLN A 599 52.41 -63.15 -51.61
N LYS A 600 52.15 -62.45 -52.73
CA LYS A 600 52.73 -62.79 -54.05
C LYS A 600 54.24 -62.52 -54.10
N LEU A 601 54.72 -61.49 -53.41
CA LEU A 601 56.14 -61.14 -53.28
C LEU A 601 56.86 -61.89 -52.14
N ALA A 602 56.12 -62.45 -51.18
CA ALA A 602 56.63 -63.31 -50.10
C ALA A 602 56.69 -64.81 -50.47
N LYS A 603 56.56 -65.17 -51.75
CA LYS A 603 57.04 -66.47 -52.26
C LYS A 603 58.56 -66.45 -52.41
N PHE A 604 59.27 -66.34 -51.30
CA PHE A 604 60.68 -66.73 -51.21
C PHE A 604 60.95 -67.34 -49.82
N ASN A 605 60.90 -68.69 -49.80
CA ASN A 605 61.24 -69.67 -48.75
C ASN A 605 60.24 -69.87 -47.58
N PRO A 606 60.05 -71.12 -47.05
CA PRO A 606 60.98 -72.25 -46.94
C PRO A 606 60.44 -73.64 -47.37
N THR A 607 59.46 -73.69 -48.28
CA THR A 607 59.00 -74.97 -48.91
C THR A 607 59.67 -75.20 -50.28
N TYR A 608 60.47 -74.25 -50.75
CA TYR A 608 61.27 -74.36 -51.98
C TYR A 608 62.44 -75.35 -51.84
N LEU A 609 62.84 -75.70 -50.61
CA LEU A 609 63.80 -76.79 -50.34
C LEU A 609 63.20 -78.19 -50.58
N ILE A 610 61.88 -78.32 -50.60
CA ILE A 610 61.18 -79.59 -50.86
C ILE A 610 60.86 -79.73 -52.37
N ASP A 611 60.76 -78.64 -53.11
CA ASP A 611 60.62 -78.63 -54.59
C ASP A 611 61.99 -78.55 -55.33
N LEU A 612 63.08 -78.15 -54.65
CA LEU A 612 64.45 -78.13 -55.18
C LEU A 612 65.24 -79.43 -54.87
N LEU A 613 64.53 -80.49 -54.50
CA LEU A 613 65.07 -81.85 -54.29
C LEU A 613 64.74 -82.81 -55.45
N GLU A 614 64.22 -82.30 -56.56
CA GLU A 614 64.08 -83.03 -57.83
C GLU A 614 65.19 -82.73 -58.85
N ASP A 615 66.21 -81.94 -58.49
CA ASP A 615 67.35 -81.66 -59.39
C ASP A 615 68.47 -82.72 -59.26
N SER A 616 68.55 -83.57 -60.28
CA SER A 616 69.41 -84.77 -60.40
C SER A 616 70.93 -84.53 -60.32
N THR A 617 71.38 -83.28 -60.21
CA THR A 617 72.80 -82.90 -60.28
C THR A 617 73.42 -82.62 -58.90
N LEU A 618 72.63 -82.16 -57.91
CA LEU A 618 73.09 -81.91 -56.53
C LEU A 618 73.02 -83.15 -55.62
N LYS A 619 72.17 -84.13 -55.97
CA LYS A 619 72.08 -85.42 -55.29
C LYS A 619 73.41 -86.20 -55.32
N LYS A 620 74.14 -86.12 -56.43
CA LYS A 620 75.45 -86.78 -56.60
C LYS A 620 76.60 -86.13 -55.82
N GLN A 621 76.54 -84.82 -55.55
CA GLN A 621 77.55 -84.12 -54.77
C GLN A 621 77.30 -84.23 -53.26
N ALA A 622 76.04 -84.40 -52.84
CA ALA A 622 75.69 -84.72 -51.45
C ALA A 622 76.02 -86.19 -51.11
N GLU A 623 75.80 -87.15 -52.02
CA GLU A 623 76.14 -88.57 -51.82
C GLU A 623 77.65 -88.80 -51.64
N GLN A 624 78.53 -88.01 -52.25
CA GLN A 624 80.00 -88.09 -52.07
C GLN A 624 80.50 -87.53 -50.72
N ALA A 625 79.73 -86.68 -50.04
CA ALA A 625 80.09 -86.15 -48.72
C ALA A 625 79.63 -87.07 -47.56
N PHE A 626 78.60 -87.90 -47.79
CA PHE A 626 78.09 -88.86 -46.79
C PHE A 626 78.87 -90.19 -46.74
N GLU A 627 79.65 -90.54 -47.78
CA GLU A 627 80.55 -91.70 -47.75
C GLU A 627 81.82 -91.48 -46.88
N GLN A 628 82.19 -90.24 -46.55
CA GLN A 628 83.40 -89.95 -45.76
C GLN A 628 83.17 -89.92 -44.22
N LEU A 629 81.93 -90.04 -43.76
CA LEU A 629 81.56 -89.89 -42.33
C LEU A 629 80.99 -91.15 -41.66
N GLY A 630 80.96 -92.29 -42.37
CA GLY A 630 81.13 -93.62 -41.77
C GLY A 630 80.21 -94.09 -40.63
N LEU A 631 78.93 -93.72 -40.54
CA LEU A 631 77.96 -94.41 -39.68
C LEU A 631 76.55 -94.53 -40.31
N PRO A 632 75.83 -95.66 -40.09
CA PRO A 632 74.85 -96.21 -41.02
C PRO A 632 73.44 -95.62 -40.99
N VAL A 633 72.86 -95.64 -42.19
CA VAL A 633 71.53 -95.25 -42.66
C VAL A 633 70.42 -96.11 -42.08
N VAL A 634 69.36 -95.48 -41.56
CA VAL A 634 67.98 -96.02 -41.64
C VAL A 634 67.07 -94.88 -42.07
N LEU A 635 66.77 -94.84 -43.36
CA LEU A 635 65.66 -94.08 -43.92
C LEU A 635 64.43 -95.00 -43.87
N ASP A 636 63.30 -94.55 -43.32
CA ASP A 636 62.09 -94.42 -44.14
C ASP A 636 60.87 -93.77 -43.44
N ARG A 637 60.18 -92.95 -44.24
CA ARG A 637 58.85 -92.34 -44.12
C ARG A 637 58.66 -91.03 -43.33
N VAL A 638 58.43 -90.00 -44.15
CA VAL A 638 58.02 -88.62 -43.88
C VAL A 638 56.48 -88.49 -43.84
N ASP A 639 55.74 -89.60 -43.83
CA ASP A 639 54.28 -89.58 -43.82
C ASP A 639 53.66 -89.32 -42.44
N ASP A 640 54.38 -89.59 -41.34
CA ASP A 640 53.87 -89.34 -39.98
C ASP A 640 53.99 -87.87 -39.55
N PHE A 641 54.90 -87.10 -40.18
CA PHE A 641 55.00 -85.66 -39.94
C PHE A 641 53.89 -84.88 -40.65
N LYS A 642 53.37 -85.40 -41.77
CA LYS A 642 52.21 -84.81 -42.49
C LYS A 642 50.91 -84.95 -41.69
N HIS A 643 50.75 -86.01 -40.90
CA HIS A 643 49.56 -86.22 -40.08
C HIS A 643 49.54 -85.39 -38.78
N ALA A 644 50.69 -85.11 -38.17
CA ALA A 644 50.77 -84.23 -36.98
C ALA A 644 50.45 -82.76 -37.28
N VAL A 645 50.60 -82.31 -38.52
CA VAL A 645 50.31 -80.92 -38.96
C VAL A 645 48.87 -80.77 -39.47
N ALA A 646 48.21 -81.85 -39.88
CA ALA A 646 46.82 -81.83 -40.34
C ALA A 646 45.79 -81.72 -39.20
N ASP A 647 46.12 -82.15 -37.98
CA ASP A 647 45.19 -82.09 -36.82
C ASP A 647 45.22 -80.76 -36.04
N ALA A 648 46.19 -79.88 -36.29
CA ALA A 648 46.24 -78.54 -35.68
C ALA A 648 45.24 -77.54 -36.27
N GLY A 649 44.49 -77.92 -37.31
CA GLY A 649 43.52 -77.08 -38.00
C GLY A 649 42.11 -77.07 -37.40
N LYS A 650 41.82 -77.84 -36.35
CA LYS A 650 40.46 -77.93 -35.76
C LYS A 650 40.50 -77.77 -34.23
N LEU A 651 40.36 -76.52 -33.76
CA LEU A 651 39.49 -76.08 -32.65
C LEU A 651 40.02 -74.82 -31.94
N SER A 652 39.04 -74.08 -31.42
CA SER A 652 39.04 -72.68 -31.04
C SER A 652 39.57 -72.34 -29.65
N SER A 653 39.98 -71.07 -29.53
CA SER A 653 40.12 -70.21 -28.34
C SER A 653 41.17 -70.57 -27.28
N GLN A 654 42.20 -69.71 -27.26
CA GLN A 654 42.82 -69.01 -26.11
C GLN A 654 42.98 -69.77 -24.78
N THR A 655 44.22 -69.74 -24.25
CA THR A 655 44.70 -70.03 -22.87
C THR A 655 45.50 -71.32 -22.57
N VAL A 656 45.57 -72.34 -23.44
CA VAL A 656 46.23 -73.61 -23.02
C VAL A 656 47.62 -73.88 -23.64
N ALA A 657 48.02 -73.22 -24.73
CA ALA A 657 49.29 -73.53 -25.41
C ALA A 657 50.56 -73.10 -24.66
N LEU A 658 50.46 -72.16 -23.70
CA LEU A 658 51.61 -71.74 -22.88
C LEU A 658 51.73 -72.54 -21.57
N LEU A 659 50.65 -73.18 -21.11
CA LEU A 659 50.61 -73.92 -19.84
C LEU A 659 51.13 -75.37 -19.97
N THR A 660 51.11 -75.92 -21.18
CA THR A 660 51.60 -77.29 -21.47
C THR A 660 53.12 -77.39 -21.61
N VAL A 661 53.82 -76.26 -21.77
CA VAL A 661 55.31 -76.24 -21.81
C VAL A 661 55.93 -76.14 -20.41
N LEU A 662 55.15 -75.78 -19.37
CA LEU A 662 55.64 -75.62 -18.00
C LEU A 662 55.29 -76.79 -17.05
N SER A 663 54.62 -77.85 -17.53
CA SER A 663 54.27 -79.03 -16.71
C SER A 663 55.02 -80.32 -17.09
N ALA A 664 56.04 -80.25 -17.95
CA ALA A 664 56.92 -81.39 -18.22
C ALA A 664 57.95 -81.57 -17.09
N LYS A 665 57.58 -82.39 -16.10
CA LYS A 665 58.44 -83.13 -15.14
C LYS A 665 59.61 -82.34 -14.50
N GLY A 666 59.33 -81.84 -13.29
CA GLY A 666 60.28 -81.80 -12.18
C GLY A 666 61.15 -80.55 -12.07
N ARG A 667 60.61 -79.48 -11.46
CA ARG A 667 61.29 -78.47 -10.60
C ARG A 667 60.27 -77.46 -10.06
N SER A 668 60.52 -76.93 -8.85
CA SER A 668 59.59 -76.38 -7.84
C SER A 668 58.62 -75.23 -8.24
N PRO A 669 57.46 -75.09 -7.55
CA PRO A 669 56.41 -74.08 -7.79
C PRO A 669 56.82 -72.60 -7.55
N LEU A 670 58.08 -72.35 -7.19
CA LEU A 670 58.61 -71.05 -6.83
C LEU A 670 58.82 -70.12 -8.05
N TYR A 671 59.05 -70.67 -9.24
CA TYR A 671 59.23 -69.90 -10.49
C TYR A 671 57.91 -69.42 -11.11
N LEU A 672 56.83 -70.15 -10.91
CA LEU A 672 55.49 -69.75 -11.33
C LEU A 672 54.95 -68.60 -10.46
N ALA A 673 55.22 -68.63 -9.16
CA ALA A 673 54.89 -67.55 -8.24
C ALA A 673 55.67 -66.25 -8.52
N LEU A 674 56.94 -66.35 -8.93
CA LEU A 674 57.78 -65.20 -9.28
C LEU A 674 57.33 -64.51 -10.58
N PHE A 675 56.81 -65.26 -11.55
CA PHE A 675 56.28 -64.72 -12.81
C PHE A 675 54.92 -64.02 -12.61
N VAL A 676 54.05 -64.57 -11.76
CA VAL A 676 52.76 -63.95 -11.41
C VAL A 676 52.98 -62.68 -10.57
N ALA A 677 53.96 -62.67 -9.66
CA ALA A 677 54.32 -61.49 -8.88
C ALA A 677 54.90 -60.34 -9.74
N ALA A 678 55.65 -60.65 -10.81
CA ALA A 678 56.21 -59.64 -11.71
C ALA A 678 55.15 -58.90 -12.55
N LEU A 679 53.99 -59.51 -12.80
CA LEU A 679 52.88 -58.93 -13.56
C LEU A 679 51.82 -58.22 -12.69
N ALA A 680 51.67 -58.60 -11.42
CA ALA A 680 50.66 -58.04 -10.52
C ALA A 680 51.03 -56.66 -9.94
N VAL A 681 52.34 -56.39 -9.79
CA VAL A 681 52.86 -55.18 -9.15
C VAL A 681 52.62 -53.87 -9.95
N PRO A 682 52.74 -53.84 -11.29
CA PRO A 682 52.43 -52.63 -12.08
C PRO A 682 50.94 -52.27 -12.10
N ALA A 683 50.07 -53.29 -12.12
CA ALA A 683 48.61 -53.09 -12.17
C ALA A 683 48.05 -52.56 -10.84
N ALA A 684 48.59 -53.03 -9.70
CA ALA A 684 48.25 -52.50 -8.38
C ALA A 684 48.73 -51.05 -8.19
N GLY A 685 49.91 -50.70 -8.73
CA GLY A 685 50.44 -49.33 -8.70
C GLY A 685 49.57 -48.33 -9.49
N TYR A 686 49.04 -48.74 -10.64
CA TYR A 686 48.15 -47.90 -11.46
C TYR A 686 46.79 -47.67 -10.80
N ALA A 687 46.21 -48.71 -10.18
CA ALA A 687 44.94 -48.60 -9.46
C ALA A 687 45.06 -47.73 -8.18
N PHE A 688 46.22 -47.75 -7.52
CA PHE A 688 46.50 -46.93 -6.34
C PHE A 688 46.80 -45.45 -6.69
N TYR A 689 47.39 -45.19 -7.85
CA TYR A 689 47.68 -43.84 -8.38
C TYR A 689 46.42 -42.99 -8.61
N ASN A 690 45.30 -43.62 -9.00
CA ASN A 690 44.04 -42.90 -9.27
C ASN A 690 43.15 -42.70 -8.04
N TRP A 691 43.49 -43.24 -6.87
CA TRP A 691 42.60 -43.27 -5.70
C TRP A 691 42.91 -42.22 -4.61
N LEU A 692 44.02 -41.47 -4.69
CA LEU A 692 44.35 -40.41 -3.71
C LEU A 692 44.52 -39.01 -4.34
N SER A 693 43.89 -38.01 -3.71
CA SER A 693 43.93 -36.58 -4.07
C SER A 693 45.25 -35.87 -3.69
N PRO A 694 45.59 -34.72 -4.33
CA PRO A 694 46.99 -34.34 -4.63
C PRO A 694 47.84 -33.71 -3.50
N ASP A 695 47.43 -33.72 -2.23
CA ASP A 695 48.05 -32.82 -1.22
C ASP A 695 48.83 -33.49 -0.07
N ASN A 696 49.25 -34.76 -0.17
CA ASN A 696 49.99 -35.42 0.92
C ASN A 696 51.50 -35.63 0.64
N LYS A 697 52.32 -35.08 1.55
CA LYS A 697 53.81 -35.11 1.58
C LYS A 697 54.48 -36.50 1.70
N LEU A 698 53.75 -37.60 1.53
CA LEU A 698 54.27 -38.99 1.51
C LEU A 698 54.83 -39.41 0.13
N PHE A 699 54.58 -38.61 -0.91
CA PHE A 699 54.91 -38.93 -2.30
C PHE A 699 56.41 -38.91 -2.62
N THR A 700 57.22 -38.17 -1.86
CA THR A 700 58.66 -38.00 -2.14
C THR A 700 59.55 -39.05 -1.49
N THR A 701 59.06 -39.82 -0.51
CA THR A 701 59.87 -40.83 0.21
C THR A 701 59.74 -42.24 -0.40
N LEU A 702 58.73 -42.50 -1.24
CA LEU A 702 58.51 -43.80 -1.90
C LEU A 702 59.16 -43.92 -3.29
N GLY A 703 59.61 -42.80 -3.89
CA GLY A 703 60.25 -42.79 -5.21
C GLY A 703 61.69 -43.34 -5.25
N THR A 704 62.37 -43.47 -4.12
CA THR A 704 63.77 -43.94 -4.05
C THR A 704 63.92 -45.46 -3.89
N MET A 705 62.84 -46.18 -3.55
CA MET A 705 62.87 -47.65 -3.40
C MET A 705 62.71 -48.42 -4.73
N PHE A 706 62.25 -47.77 -5.81
CA PHE A 706 62.02 -48.42 -7.11
C PHE A 706 63.23 -48.42 -8.07
N ALA A 707 64.36 -47.83 -7.69
CA ALA A 707 65.57 -47.77 -8.53
C ALA A 707 66.47 -49.04 -8.48
N GLY A 708 66.12 -50.05 -7.68
CA GLY A 708 66.98 -51.24 -7.45
C GLY A 708 66.72 -52.47 -8.33
N ILE A 709 65.66 -52.50 -9.15
CA ILE A 709 65.23 -53.72 -9.87
C ILE A 709 65.77 -53.78 -11.32
N ALA A 710 66.39 -52.71 -11.82
CA ALA A 710 66.93 -52.64 -13.19
C ALA A 710 68.28 -53.38 -13.40
N THR A 711 68.87 -53.97 -12.35
CA THR A 711 70.27 -54.46 -12.38
C THR A 711 70.42 -55.98 -12.60
N PHE A 712 69.34 -56.74 -12.82
CA PHE A 712 69.38 -58.21 -12.96
C PHE A 712 69.24 -58.75 -14.41
N ALA A 713 69.04 -57.90 -15.42
CA ALA A 713 68.86 -58.31 -16.81
C ALA A 713 70.16 -58.38 -17.65
N THR A 714 71.32 -58.05 -17.08
CA THR A 714 72.60 -57.88 -17.81
C THR A 714 73.49 -59.12 -17.88
N ALA A 715 73.17 -60.23 -17.19
CA ALA A 715 74.03 -61.43 -17.17
C ALA A 715 73.74 -62.48 -18.26
N GLY A 716 72.63 -62.36 -19.02
CA GLY A 716 72.26 -63.32 -20.08
C GLY A 716 72.86 -63.04 -21.47
N ILE A 717 73.43 -61.84 -21.66
CA ILE A 717 73.85 -61.35 -22.99
C ILE A 717 75.25 -61.86 -23.38
N GLU A 718 76.08 -62.29 -22.43
CA GLU A 718 77.49 -62.64 -22.69
C GLU A 718 77.70 -64.09 -23.16
N ILE A 719 76.72 -64.98 -22.96
CA ILE A 719 76.78 -66.39 -23.39
C ILE A 719 76.38 -66.56 -24.87
N VAL A 720 75.46 -65.72 -25.37
CA VAL A 720 75.07 -65.68 -26.79
C VAL A 720 76.20 -65.13 -27.67
N ARG A 721 77.03 -64.23 -27.10
CA ARG A 721 78.11 -63.53 -27.82
C ARG A 721 79.29 -64.41 -28.21
N ARG A 722 79.50 -65.55 -27.53
CA ARG A 722 80.59 -66.50 -27.82
C ARG A 722 80.23 -67.58 -28.86
N GLY A 723 78.96 -67.76 -29.20
CA GLY A 723 78.51 -68.72 -30.23
C GLY A 723 78.47 -68.19 -31.66
N MET A 724 78.60 -66.87 -31.86
CA MET A 724 78.45 -66.22 -33.17
C MET A 724 79.77 -65.92 -33.91
N LYS A 725 80.91 -66.39 -33.41
CA LYS A 725 82.23 -66.04 -33.99
C LYS A 725 82.77 -67.01 -35.04
N GLU A 726 82.07 -68.12 -35.32
CA GLU A 726 82.48 -69.09 -36.37
C GLU A 726 81.51 -69.21 -37.55
N VAL A 727 80.42 -68.42 -37.60
CA VAL A 727 79.45 -68.45 -38.72
C VAL A 727 79.72 -67.36 -39.77
N ASN A 728 80.61 -66.40 -39.48
CA ASN A 728 80.82 -65.21 -40.32
C ASN A 728 81.73 -65.39 -41.53
N VAL A 729 82.27 -66.59 -41.81
CA VAL A 729 83.14 -66.83 -42.97
C VAL A 729 82.39 -67.46 -44.17
N ILE A 730 81.11 -67.79 -44.01
CA ILE A 730 80.30 -68.43 -45.07
C ILE A 730 79.19 -67.50 -45.62
N LEU A 731 79.03 -66.28 -45.09
CA LEU A 731 77.87 -65.43 -45.38
C LEU A 731 78.13 -64.12 -46.15
N GLU A 732 79.32 -63.92 -46.74
CA GLU A 732 79.60 -62.69 -47.50
C GLU A 732 78.97 -62.65 -48.92
N PRO A 733 78.96 -63.72 -49.74
CA PRO A 733 78.37 -63.66 -51.10
C PRO A 733 76.83 -63.65 -51.13
N VAL A 734 76.16 -64.15 -50.08
CA VAL A 734 74.69 -64.20 -49.96
C VAL A 734 74.11 -62.86 -49.49
N MET A 735 74.90 -62.06 -48.76
CA MET A 735 74.46 -60.75 -48.27
C MET A 735 74.46 -59.66 -49.35
N GLU A 736 75.34 -59.72 -50.36
CA GLU A 736 75.35 -58.74 -51.44
C GLU A 736 74.18 -58.87 -52.43
N ALA A 737 73.70 -60.09 -52.69
CA ALA A 737 72.51 -60.33 -53.51
C ALA A 737 71.21 -59.91 -52.79
N ARG A 738 71.15 -60.11 -51.46
CA ARG A 738 70.03 -59.69 -50.62
C ARG A 738 69.92 -58.17 -50.51
N LYS A 739 71.06 -57.46 -50.45
CA LYS A 739 71.11 -56.00 -50.33
C LYS A 739 70.54 -55.27 -51.56
N LYS A 740 70.67 -55.85 -52.76
CA LYS A 740 70.06 -55.31 -53.99
C LYS A 740 68.56 -55.58 -54.09
N ALA A 741 68.09 -56.74 -53.62
CA ALA A 741 66.66 -57.05 -53.52
C ALA A 741 65.96 -56.21 -52.45
N ASP A 742 66.61 -55.99 -51.30
CA ASP A 742 66.09 -55.16 -50.20
C ASP A 742 66.00 -53.66 -50.59
N ALA A 743 66.91 -53.17 -51.44
CA ALA A 743 66.91 -51.77 -51.90
C ALA A 743 65.77 -51.44 -52.89
N GLU A 744 65.32 -52.40 -53.72
CA GLU A 744 64.10 -52.24 -54.52
C GLU A 744 62.83 -52.42 -53.67
N LEU A 745 62.85 -53.33 -52.68
CA LEU A 745 61.76 -53.52 -51.72
C LEU A 745 61.52 -52.29 -50.82
N GLU A 746 62.58 -51.54 -50.47
CA GLU A 746 62.47 -50.30 -49.69
C GLU A 746 61.79 -49.16 -50.47
N LYS A 747 61.93 -49.10 -51.80
CA LYS A 747 61.26 -48.11 -52.65
C LYS A 747 59.76 -48.34 -52.74
N ILE A 748 59.32 -49.60 -52.69
CA ILE A 748 57.89 -49.98 -52.69
C ILE A 748 57.30 -49.81 -51.28
N ARG A 749 58.04 -50.15 -50.21
CA ARG A 749 57.59 -50.01 -48.80
C ARG A 749 57.42 -48.56 -48.32
N LYS A 750 58.16 -47.59 -48.88
CA LYS A 750 58.10 -46.17 -48.45
C LYS A 750 56.94 -45.36 -49.03
N LYS A 751 56.10 -45.95 -49.90
CA LYS A 751 54.78 -45.40 -50.23
C LYS A 751 53.72 -46.25 -49.55
N PRO A 752 53.14 -45.87 -48.40
CA PRO A 752 51.74 -46.20 -48.23
C PRO A 752 51.01 -45.62 -49.44
N ALA A 753 50.16 -46.39 -50.12
CA ALA A 753 49.33 -45.81 -51.15
C ALA A 753 48.56 -44.66 -50.49
N ASP A 754 48.77 -43.41 -50.91
CA ASP A 754 48.16 -42.21 -50.29
C ASP A 754 46.63 -42.39 -50.11
N ALA A 755 46.03 -43.23 -50.95
CA ALA A 755 44.66 -43.71 -50.87
C ALA A 755 44.30 -44.45 -49.56
N GLU A 756 45.13 -45.35 -49.00
CA GLU A 756 44.82 -46.09 -47.76
C GLU A 756 44.82 -45.17 -46.53
N LEU A 757 45.76 -44.21 -46.48
CA LEU A 757 45.89 -43.25 -45.38
C LEU A 757 44.74 -42.23 -45.42
N ALA A 758 44.35 -41.78 -46.62
CA ALA A 758 43.19 -40.92 -46.82
C ALA A 758 41.87 -41.62 -46.45
N LEU A 759 41.69 -42.90 -46.84
CA LEU A 759 40.47 -43.65 -46.54
C LEU A 759 40.37 -43.98 -45.03
N ALA A 760 41.49 -44.33 -44.39
CA ALA A 760 41.52 -44.56 -42.94
C ALA A 760 41.18 -43.28 -42.14
N ALA A 761 41.65 -42.11 -42.59
CA ALA A 761 41.27 -40.83 -41.98
C ALA A 761 39.77 -40.52 -42.17
N ASN A 762 39.20 -40.82 -43.34
CA ASN A 762 37.77 -40.64 -43.61
C ASN A 762 36.89 -41.54 -42.74
N VAL A 763 37.29 -42.81 -42.54
CA VAL A 763 36.60 -43.76 -41.66
C VAL A 763 36.56 -43.24 -40.21
N GLU A 764 37.66 -42.68 -39.70
CA GLU A 764 37.71 -42.13 -38.34
C GLU A 764 36.78 -40.91 -38.19
N VAL A 765 36.73 -40.02 -39.20
CA VAL A 765 35.79 -38.89 -39.22
C VAL A 765 34.34 -39.36 -39.26
N LEU A 766 34.03 -40.41 -40.02
CA LEU A 766 32.67 -40.98 -40.09
C LEU A 766 32.25 -41.66 -38.78
N LYS A 767 33.18 -42.29 -38.04
CA LYS A 767 32.92 -42.84 -36.70
C LYS A 767 32.51 -41.77 -35.70
N VAL A 768 33.20 -40.63 -35.70
CA VAL A 768 32.84 -39.50 -34.83
C VAL A 768 31.45 -38.96 -35.19
N LYS A 769 31.13 -38.84 -36.49
CA LYS A 769 29.80 -38.41 -36.95
C LYS A 769 28.68 -39.37 -36.56
N GLU A 770 28.89 -40.69 -36.63
CA GLU A 770 27.92 -41.68 -36.17
C GLU A 770 27.68 -41.57 -34.66
N GLN A 771 28.74 -41.42 -33.85
CA GLN A 771 28.62 -41.26 -32.40
C GLN A 771 27.87 -39.98 -32.00
N ASP A 772 28.11 -38.87 -32.69
CA ASP A 772 27.39 -37.61 -32.46
C ASP A 772 25.91 -37.73 -32.87
N ALA A 773 25.60 -38.37 -34.00
CA ALA A 773 24.22 -38.62 -34.41
C ALA A 773 23.48 -39.49 -33.38
N ARG A 774 24.14 -40.54 -32.88
CA ARG A 774 23.57 -41.46 -31.86
C ARG A 774 23.26 -40.75 -30.53
N ARG A 775 24.11 -39.81 -30.09
CA ARG A 775 23.84 -38.98 -28.91
C ARG A 775 22.58 -38.12 -29.10
N ARG A 776 22.43 -37.49 -30.27
CA ARG A 776 21.24 -36.68 -30.59
C ARG A 776 19.95 -37.50 -30.61
N VAL A 777 19.99 -38.75 -31.06
CA VAL A 777 18.83 -39.67 -30.98
C VAL A 777 18.42 -39.92 -29.52
N ALA A 778 19.39 -40.14 -28.62
CA ALA A 778 19.11 -40.37 -27.21
C ALA A 778 18.47 -39.14 -26.54
N ASP A 779 18.98 -37.95 -26.83
CA ASP A 779 18.43 -36.69 -26.30
C ASP A 779 17.01 -36.41 -26.83
N ALA A 780 16.76 -36.68 -28.11
CA ALA A 780 15.44 -36.52 -28.72
C ALA A 780 14.42 -37.52 -28.13
N ALA A 781 14.83 -38.78 -27.91
CA ALA A 781 13.98 -39.80 -27.30
C ALA A 781 13.60 -39.47 -25.84
N ALA A 782 14.52 -38.88 -25.06
CA ALA A 782 14.24 -38.44 -23.69
C ALA A 782 13.17 -37.32 -23.66
N ARG A 783 13.18 -36.41 -24.64
CA ARG A 783 12.16 -35.35 -24.77
C ARG A 783 10.78 -35.91 -25.09
N VAL A 784 10.69 -36.89 -25.99
CA VAL A 784 9.42 -37.57 -26.31
C VAL A 784 8.84 -38.25 -25.07
N ALA A 785 9.66 -38.98 -24.31
CA ALA A 785 9.21 -39.66 -23.09
C ALA A 785 8.69 -38.68 -22.02
N ALA A 786 9.37 -37.54 -21.83
CA ALA A 786 8.93 -36.50 -20.89
C ALA A 786 7.60 -35.85 -21.31
N THR A 787 7.38 -35.64 -22.62
CA THR A 787 6.13 -35.07 -23.14
C THR A 787 4.97 -36.08 -23.09
N GLU A 788 5.22 -37.37 -23.32
CA GLU A 788 4.21 -38.43 -23.17
C GLU A 788 3.75 -38.58 -21.71
N GLU A 789 4.65 -38.44 -20.73
CA GLU A 789 4.28 -38.51 -19.32
C GLU A 789 3.37 -37.36 -18.89
N ARG A 790 3.68 -36.13 -19.31
CA ARG A 790 2.82 -34.96 -19.06
C ARG A 790 1.44 -35.10 -19.69
N LEU A 791 1.33 -35.80 -20.82
CA LEU A 791 0.04 -36.06 -21.47
C LEU A 791 -0.81 -37.05 -20.66
N ARG A 792 -0.21 -38.09 -20.07
CA ARG A 792 -0.91 -39.05 -19.19
C ARG A 792 -1.46 -38.40 -17.93
N GLU A 793 -0.66 -37.57 -17.27
CA GLU A 793 -1.08 -36.84 -16.05
C GLU A 793 -2.30 -35.92 -16.29
N LEU A 794 -2.35 -35.30 -17.48
CA LEU A 794 -3.48 -34.47 -17.90
C LEU A 794 -4.74 -35.28 -18.21
N GLU A 795 -4.60 -36.50 -18.73
CA GLU A 795 -5.72 -37.40 -19.01
C GLU A 795 -6.38 -37.93 -17.73
N GLU A 796 -5.59 -38.23 -16.68
CA GLU A 796 -6.11 -38.72 -15.39
C GLU A 796 -6.80 -37.61 -14.57
N SER A 797 -6.28 -36.39 -14.60
CA SER A 797 -6.93 -35.21 -14.01
C SER A 797 -8.29 -34.88 -14.66
N ARG A 798 -8.54 -35.39 -15.88
CA ARG A 798 -9.71 -35.13 -16.69
C ARG A 798 -10.95 -35.94 -16.27
N ASP A 799 -10.82 -37.07 -15.59
CA ASP A 799 -11.98 -37.89 -15.21
C ASP A 799 -12.77 -37.30 -14.03
N LEU A 800 -12.06 -36.73 -13.06
CA LEU A 800 -12.67 -35.90 -12.02
C LEU A 800 -13.20 -34.58 -12.60
N ALA A 801 -12.46 -33.98 -13.56
CA ALA A 801 -12.87 -32.76 -14.24
C ALA A 801 -14.15 -32.92 -15.06
N ARG A 802 -14.26 -34.02 -15.82
CA ARG A 802 -15.43 -34.34 -16.63
C ARG A 802 -16.64 -34.58 -15.74
N PHE A 803 -16.49 -35.31 -14.64
CA PHE A 803 -17.59 -35.52 -13.68
C PHE A 803 -18.08 -34.20 -13.07
N ILE A 804 -17.17 -33.32 -12.65
CA ILE A 804 -17.54 -32.03 -12.05
C ILE A 804 -18.15 -31.08 -13.11
N ALA A 805 -17.60 -31.03 -14.32
CA ALA A 805 -18.10 -30.21 -15.42
C ALA A 805 -19.45 -30.69 -15.96
N ASP A 806 -19.62 -31.99 -16.20
CA ASP A 806 -20.88 -32.60 -16.66
C ASP A 806 -22.03 -32.29 -15.69
N ARG A 807 -21.74 -32.23 -14.38
CA ARG A 807 -22.74 -31.93 -13.34
C ARG A 807 -22.99 -30.44 -13.15
N HIS A 808 -21.98 -29.59 -13.37
CA HIS A 808 -22.17 -28.14 -13.44
C HIS A 808 -23.08 -27.73 -14.60
N ASP A 809 -22.92 -28.36 -15.76
CA ASP A 809 -23.66 -28.05 -16.99
C ASP A 809 -25.03 -28.76 -17.08
N SER A 810 -25.27 -29.80 -16.27
CA SER A 810 -26.54 -30.52 -16.25
C SER A 810 -27.67 -29.67 -15.63
N ALA A 811 -28.72 -29.40 -16.42
CA ALA A 811 -29.93 -28.70 -15.96
C ALA A 811 -30.87 -29.56 -15.08
N ASP A 812 -30.40 -30.72 -14.61
CA ASP A 812 -31.23 -31.78 -14.05
C ASP A 812 -31.71 -31.49 -12.62
N TYR A 813 -30.96 -30.69 -11.84
CA TYR A 813 -31.39 -30.27 -10.49
C TYR A 813 -32.58 -29.29 -10.49
N ARG A 814 -33.07 -28.81 -11.64
CA ARG A 814 -34.28 -27.96 -11.69
C ARG A 814 -35.58 -28.74 -11.88
N LYS A 815 -35.51 -30.06 -12.10
CA LYS A 815 -36.70 -30.92 -12.32
C LYS A 815 -37.06 -31.65 -11.01
N HIS A 816 -38.27 -31.41 -10.51
CA HIS A 816 -38.64 -31.53 -9.09
C HIS A 816 -39.00 -32.93 -8.55
N LEU A 817 -38.52 -34.05 -9.11
CA LEU A 817 -38.74 -35.38 -8.53
C LEU A 817 -37.49 -36.26 -8.60
N GLY A 818 -36.98 -36.70 -7.43
CA GLY A 818 -35.78 -37.54 -7.30
C GLY A 818 -34.51 -36.81 -6.85
N LEU A 819 -34.57 -35.49 -6.67
CA LEU A 819 -33.42 -34.61 -6.44
C LEU A 819 -32.57 -35.00 -5.22
N VAL A 820 -33.17 -35.38 -4.10
CA VAL A 820 -32.43 -35.80 -2.89
C VAL A 820 -31.66 -37.11 -3.12
N SER A 821 -32.23 -38.04 -3.88
CA SER A 821 -31.54 -39.30 -4.23
C SER A 821 -30.38 -39.07 -5.19
N LEU A 822 -30.57 -38.20 -6.19
CA LEU A 822 -29.54 -37.83 -7.15
C LEU A 822 -28.38 -37.11 -6.45
N VAL A 823 -28.70 -36.08 -5.65
CA VAL A 823 -27.72 -35.34 -4.84
C VAL A 823 -26.94 -36.26 -3.92
N ARG A 824 -27.61 -37.22 -3.27
CA ARG A 824 -26.95 -38.21 -2.40
C ARG A 824 -25.98 -39.08 -3.20
N GLN A 825 -26.41 -39.65 -4.32
CA GLN A 825 -25.55 -40.46 -5.20
C GLN A 825 -24.35 -39.66 -5.73
N ASP A 826 -24.55 -38.38 -6.03
CA ASP A 826 -23.52 -37.53 -6.59
C ASP A 826 -22.47 -37.14 -5.56
N PHE A 827 -22.89 -36.86 -4.32
CA PHE A 827 -21.95 -36.62 -3.22
C PHE A 827 -21.20 -37.88 -2.81
N GLU A 828 -21.85 -39.05 -2.86
CA GLU A 828 -21.20 -40.33 -2.59
C GLU A 828 -20.12 -40.61 -3.64
N ALA A 829 -20.45 -40.50 -4.93
CA ALA A 829 -19.49 -40.64 -6.03
C ALA A 829 -18.36 -39.61 -5.99
N LEU A 830 -18.66 -38.35 -5.62
CA LEU A 830 -17.65 -37.32 -5.42
C LEU A 830 -16.71 -37.68 -4.27
N SER A 831 -17.26 -38.15 -3.14
CA SER A 831 -16.48 -38.49 -1.96
C SER A 831 -15.55 -39.67 -2.19
N GLU A 832 -16.00 -40.69 -2.92
CA GLU A 832 -15.18 -41.85 -3.30
C GLU A 832 -14.05 -41.45 -4.24
N ARG A 833 -14.33 -40.65 -5.28
CA ARG A 833 -13.31 -40.21 -6.25
C ARG A 833 -12.24 -39.32 -5.62
N ILE A 834 -12.63 -38.40 -4.72
CA ILE A 834 -11.69 -37.57 -3.95
C ILE A 834 -10.83 -38.44 -3.02
N ARG A 835 -11.40 -39.50 -2.43
CA ARG A 835 -10.68 -40.44 -1.55
C ARG A 835 -9.71 -41.34 -2.32
N GLU A 836 -10.11 -41.83 -3.49
CA GLU A 836 -9.31 -42.75 -4.32
C GLU A 836 -8.16 -42.07 -5.07
N HIS A 837 -8.36 -40.85 -5.57
CA HIS A 837 -7.35 -40.12 -6.36
C HIS A 837 -6.47 -39.19 -5.51
N GLY A 838 -6.57 -39.31 -4.17
CA GLY A 838 -5.84 -38.47 -3.21
C GLY A 838 -4.34 -38.76 -3.08
N THR A 839 -3.71 -39.54 -3.97
CA THR A 839 -2.26 -39.80 -3.94
C THR A 839 -1.65 -39.69 -5.34
N ALA A 840 -1.30 -38.48 -5.77
CA ALA A 840 -0.45 -38.28 -6.95
C ALA A 840 0.67 -37.28 -6.63
N ALA A 841 1.86 -37.58 -7.16
CA ALA A 841 3.16 -37.07 -6.72
C ALA A 841 3.68 -35.85 -7.48
N ASP A 842 2.86 -35.11 -8.24
CA ASP A 842 3.20 -33.73 -8.63
C ASP A 842 1.99 -32.92 -9.15
N GLY A 843 1.75 -31.73 -8.57
CA GLY A 843 1.06 -30.60 -9.24
C GLY A 843 -0.45 -30.36 -9.02
N GLY A 844 -1.30 -31.38 -8.93
CA GLY A 844 -2.74 -31.20 -8.67
C GLY A 844 -3.06 -31.01 -7.19
N ARG A 845 -3.75 -29.93 -6.78
CA ARG A 845 -4.07 -29.70 -5.36
C ARG A 845 -5.06 -30.77 -4.83
N LYS A 846 -4.55 -31.75 -4.08
CA LYS A 846 -5.34 -32.76 -3.35
C LYS A 846 -6.31 -32.11 -2.38
N VAL A 847 -7.61 -32.07 -2.65
CA VAL A 847 -8.61 -31.51 -1.72
C VAL A 847 -8.63 -32.35 -0.42
N GLU A 848 -8.10 -31.79 0.67
CA GLU A 848 -8.07 -32.42 1.99
C GLU A 848 -9.34 -32.15 2.79
N ARG A 849 -10.00 -31.00 2.55
CA ARG A 849 -11.20 -30.60 3.31
C ARG A 849 -12.07 -29.62 2.55
N ILE A 850 -13.39 -29.72 2.75
CA ILE A 850 -14.37 -28.75 2.24
C ILE A 850 -15.01 -28.05 3.43
N VAL A 851 -14.90 -26.71 3.49
CA VAL A 851 -15.52 -25.88 4.51
C VAL A 851 -16.68 -25.09 3.91
N LEU A 852 -17.90 -25.39 4.36
CA LEU A 852 -19.15 -24.76 3.93
C LEU A 852 -19.64 -23.76 4.98
N TYR A 853 -19.73 -22.48 4.63
CA TYR A 853 -20.26 -21.41 5.46
C TYR A 853 -21.68 -21.06 5.02
N ILE A 854 -22.66 -21.21 5.92
CA ILE A 854 -24.08 -20.91 5.69
C ILE A 854 -24.47 -19.70 6.56
N ASP A 855 -24.93 -18.62 5.93
CA ASP A 855 -25.26 -17.35 6.61
C ASP A 855 -26.67 -16.86 6.28
N ASP A 856 -27.15 -15.87 7.05
CA ASP A 856 -28.48 -15.24 6.98
C ASP A 856 -29.66 -16.23 7.05
N LEU A 857 -29.46 -17.37 7.74
CA LEU A 857 -30.53 -18.35 7.97
C LEU A 857 -31.69 -17.76 8.79
N ASP A 858 -31.38 -16.79 9.66
CA ASP A 858 -32.34 -16.07 10.49
C ASP A 858 -33.24 -15.10 9.72
N ARG A 859 -32.99 -14.88 8.42
CA ARG A 859 -33.89 -14.12 7.53
C ARG A 859 -34.86 -15.01 6.77
N CYS A 860 -34.62 -16.31 6.70
CA CYS A 860 -35.45 -17.25 5.97
C CYS A 860 -36.78 -17.55 6.69
N PRO A 861 -37.86 -17.85 5.94
CA PRO A 861 -39.08 -18.40 6.52
C PRO A 861 -38.82 -19.70 7.28
N ALA A 862 -39.62 -19.99 8.32
CA ALA A 862 -39.43 -21.15 9.18
C ALA A 862 -39.32 -22.49 8.41
N SER A 863 -40.13 -22.68 7.37
CA SER A 863 -40.08 -23.88 6.51
C SER A 863 -38.73 -24.02 5.78
N GLN A 864 -38.16 -22.92 5.29
CA GLN A 864 -36.86 -22.94 4.62
C GLN A 864 -35.71 -23.14 5.60
N VAL A 865 -35.82 -22.63 6.82
CA VAL A 865 -34.84 -22.89 7.89
C VAL A 865 -34.70 -24.40 8.13
N VAL A 866 -35.84 -25.12 8.21
CA VAL A 866 -35.82 -26.57 8.39
C VAL A 866 -35.23 -27.29 7.18
N ASN A 867 -35.56 -26.88 5.95
CA ASN A 867 -34.98 -27.44 4.73
C ASN A 867 -33.44 -27.33 4.70
N VAL A 868 -32.89 -26.18 5.13
CA VAL A 868 -31.44 -25.97 5.24
C VAL A 868 -30.83 -26.89 6.29
N LEU A 869 -31.45 -27.01 7.47
CA LEU A 869 -30.96 -27.90 8.52
C LEU A 869 -30.97 -29.37 8.09
N GLN A 870 -31.99 -29.80 7.33
CA GLN A 870 -32.02 -31.14 6.72
C GLN A 870 -30.89 -31.33 5.70
N ALA A 871 -30.59 -30.30 4.90
CA ALA A 871 -29.46 -30.31 3.97
C ALA A 871 -28.11 -30.44 4.67
N VAL A 872 -27.90 -29.66 5.74
CA VAL A 872 -26.71 -29.79 6.58
C VAL A 872 -26.61 -31.20 7.15
N HIS A 873 -27.71 -31.74 7.70
CA HIS A 873 -27.71 -33.09 8.26
C HIS A 873 -27.34 -34.17 7.23
N LEU A 874 -27.80 -34.07 5.97
CA LEU A 874 -27.39 -34.99 4.91
C LEU A 874 -25.92 -34.82 4.49
N LEU A 875 -25.39 -33.60 4.47
CA LEU A 875 -23.97 -33.36 4.17
C LEU A 875 -23.06 -33.96 5.25
N LEU A 876 -23.51 -33.98 6.51
CA LEU A 876 -22.82 -34.64 7.62
C LEU A 876 -22.83 -36.17 7.53
N ALA A 877 -23.43 -36.78 6.50
CA ALA A 877 -23.25 -38.20 6.23
C ALA A 877 -21.90 -38.52 5.55
N TYR A 878 -21.18 -37.51 5.03
CA TYR A 878 -19.94 -37.70 4.28
C TYR A 878 -18.72 -37.14 5.01
N PRO A 879 -17.62 -37.91 5.16
CA PRO A 879 -16.45 -37.55 5.98
C PRO A 879 -15.49 -36.56 5.30
N LEU A 880 -16.03 -35.55 4.60
CA LEU A 880 -15.26 -34.51 3.89
C LEU A 880 -15.67 -33.08 4.27
N PHE A 881 -16.86 -32.90 4.83
CA PHE A 881 -17.45 -31.59 5.07
C PHE A 881 -17.24 -31.08 6.49
N VAL A 882 -16.80 -29.83 6.58
CA VAL A 882 -16.93 -29.00 7.77
C VAL A 882 -17.95 -27.91 7.48
N VAL A 883 -19.04 -27.84 8.24
CA VAL A 883 -20.13 -26.88 8.03
C VAL A 883 -20.15 -25.86 9.16
N VAL A 884 -20.24 -24.58 8.83
CA VAL A 884 -20.40 -23.47 9.79
C VAL A 884 -21.71 -22.78 9.48
N VAL A 885 -22.64 -22.74 10.43
CA VAL A 885 -23.97 -22.13 10.24
C VAL A 885 -24.18 -20.98 11.21
N GLY A 886 -24.52 -19.80 10.70
CA GLY A 886 -24.78 -18.60 11.50
C GLY A 886 -26.27 -18.35 11.63
N VAL A 887 -26.78 -18.29 12.85
CA VAL A 887 -28.22 -18.12 13.09
C VAL A 887 -28.53 -17.58 14.49
N ASP A 888 -29.63 -16.84 14.64
CA ASP A 888 -30.18 -16.50 15.96
C ASP A 888 -30.87 -17.73 16.59
N SER A 889 -30.44 -18.12 17.79
CA SER A 889 -30.93 -19.32 18.48
C SER A 889 -32.42 -19.25 18.81
N ARG A 890 -32.97 -18.05 19.06
CA ARG A 890 -34.39 -17.83 19.34
C ARG A 890 -35.21 -18.06 18.07
N TRP A 891 -34.76 -17.50 16.94
CA TRP A 891 -35.43 -17.71 15.65
C TRP A 891 -35.40 -19.18 15.23
N LEU A 892 -34.27 -19.86 15.42
CA LEU A 892 -34.10 -21.27 15.10
C LEU A 892 -35.05 -22.16 15.90
N THR A 893 -35.11 -21.97 17.23
CA THR A 893 -35.97 -22.74 18.12
C THR A 893 -37.45 -22.51 17.81
N ASN A 894 -37.82 -21.25 17.52
CA ASN A 894 -39.18 -20.89 17.14
C ASN A 894 -39.57 -21.51 15.79
N SER A 895 -38.68 -21.47 14.79
CA SER A 895 -38.90 -22.05 13.47
C SER A 895 -39.15 -23.56 13.53
N LEU A 896 -38.34 -24.29 14.30
CA LEU A 896 -38.54 -25.71 14.54
C LEU A 896 -39.86 -25.98 15.28
N SER A 897 -40.18 -25.18 16.30
CA SER A 897 -41.41 -25.32 17.07
C SER A 897 -42.66 -25.11 16.20
N MET A 898 -42.64 -24.15 15.26
CA MET A 898 -43.75 -23.96 14.31
C MET A 898 -43.87 -25.14 13.34
N HIS A 899 -42.75 -25.61 12.78
CA HIS A 899 -42.76 -26.69 11.79
C HIS A 899 -43.28 -28.02 12.37
N TYR A 900 -42.87 -28.38 13.59
CA TYR A 900 -43.37 -29.60 14.24
C TYR A 900 -44.85 -29.49 14.66
N LYS A 901 -45.33 -28.29 14.99
CA LYS A 901 -46.77 -28.04 15.22
C LYS A 901 -47.60 -28.20 13.94
N GLU A 902 -47.09 -27.74 12.80
CA GLU A 902 -47.76 -27.87 11.48
C GLU A 902 -47.89 -29.33 11.03
N LEU A 903 -46.93 -30.20 11.40
CA LEU A 903 -46.95 -31.63 11.08
C LEU A 903 -47.90 -32.48 11.95
N GLY A 904 -48.72 -31.86 12.81
CA GLY A 904 -49.69 -32.55 13.65
C GLY A 904 -49.07 -33.33 14.82
N ALA A 905 -47.76 -33.21 15.04
CA ALA A 905 -47.11 -33.66 16.25
C ALA A 905 -47.41 -32.63 17.36
N ALA A 906 -48.60 -32.74 17.96
CA ALA A 906 -48.82 -32.13 19.26
C ALA A 906 -47.73 -32.69 20.18
N PHE A 907 -46.86 -31.81 20.70
CA PHE A 907 -46.08 -32.09 21.89
C PHE A 907 -47.10 -32.40 23.00
N THR A 908 -47.51 -33.67 23.08
CA THR A 908 -48.34 -34.15 24.17
C THR A 908 -47.54 -33.98 25.44
N GLU A 909 -48.23 -33.58 26.52
CA GLU A 909 -47.70 -33.19 27.82
C GLU A 909 -47.05 -34.35 28.61
N ALA A 910 -46.28 -35.21 27.93
CA ALA A 910 -45.44 -36.24 28.52
C ALA A 910 -43.95 -35.82 28.40
N PRO A 911 -43.30 -35.37 29.49
CA PRO A 911 -42.00 -34.68 29.43
C PRO A 911 -40.79 -35.54 29.03
N GLU A 912 -40.93 -36.87 28.95
CA GLU A 912 -39.76 -37.77 28.91
C GLU A 912 -39.51 -38.45 27.55
N ALA A 913 -40.38 -38.26 26.54
CA ALA A 913 -40.23 -38.91 25.23
C ALA A 913 -40.53 -38.03 24.00
N ALA A 914 -40.83 -36.74 24.19
CA ALA A 914 -41.03 -35.81 23.08
C ALA A 914 -39.67 -35.23 22.62
N ALA A 915 -39.32 -35.43 21.35
CA ALA A 915 -38.10 -34.88 20.77
C ALA A 915 -38.16 -33.33 20.76
N SER A 916 -37.51 -32.69 21.74
CA SER A 916 -37.44 -31.23 21.81
C SER A 916 -36.66 -30.67 20.61
N PRO A 917 -36.96 -29.45 20.14
CA PRO A 917 -36.16 -28.75 19.14
C PRO A 917 -34.67 -28.70 19.51
N GLN A 918 -34.35 -28.65 20.80
CA GLN A 918 -32.97 -28.65 21.31
C GLN A 918 -32.26 -29.98 21.00
N HIS A 919 -32.91 -31.13 21.25
CA HIS A 919 -32.34 -32.43 20.91
C HIS A 919 -32.15 -32.64 19.41
N TYR A 920 -33.00 -32.03 18.58
CA TYR A 920 -32.80 -32.04 17.13
C TYR A 920 -31.54 -31.25 16.73
N LEU A 921 -31.33 -30.09 17.33
CA LEU A 921 -30.16 -29.24 17.08
C LEU A 921 -28.85 -29.86 17.56
N GLU A 922 -28.84 -30.53 18.72
CA GLU A 922 -27.69 -31.27 19.26
C GLU A 922 -27.22 -32.39 18.31
N LYS A 923 -28.13 -32.99 17.54
CA LYS A 923 -27.77 -34.00 16.52
C LYS A 923 -27.13 -33.41 15.27
N ILE A 924 -27.36 -32.13 15.00
CA ILE A 924 -26.83 -31.45 13.81
C ILE A 924 -25.52 -30.75 14.16
N PHE A 925 -25.49 -29.95 15.23
CA PHE A 925 -24.33 -29.15 15.61
C PHE A 925 -23.49 -29.83 16.68
N GLN A 926 -22.31 -30.31 16.31
CA GLN A 926 -21.35 -30.88 17.28
C GLN A 926 -20.70 -29.79 18.14
N ILE A 927 -20.52 -28.58 17.60
CA ILE A 927 -19.99 -27.43 18.33
C ILE A 927 -21.02 -26.28 18.31
N PRO A 928 -21.84 -26.13 19.36
CA PRO A 928 -22.68 -24.95 19.53
C PRO A 928 -21.85 -23.80 20.13
N TYR A 929 -21.44 -22.83 19.29
CA TYR A 929 -20.63 -21.69 19.70
C TYR A 929 -21.46 -20.40 19.75
N SER A 930 -21.69 -19.88 20.96
CA SER A 930 -22.35 -18.59 21.14
C SER A 930 -21.33 -17.46 21.08
N LEU A 931 -21.57 -16.46 20.23
CA LEU A 931 -20.73 -15.28 20.13
C LEU A 931 -20.79 -14.48 21.43
N ARG A 932 -19.61 -14.00 21.86
CA ARG A 932 -19.52 -13.11 23.02
C ARG A 932 -20.15 -11.76 22.69
N PRO A 933 -20.79 -11.10 23.67
CA PRO A 933 -21.15 -9.69 23.54
C PRO A 933 -19.91 -8.86 23.21
N MET A 934 -20.11 -7.76 22.48
CA MET A 934 -19.03 -6.82 22.17
C MET A 934 -18.41 -6.29 23.45
N SER A 935 -17.07 -6.29 23.55
CA SER A 935 -16.35 -5.75 24.71
C SER A 935 -16.25 -4.22 24.63
N ALA A 936 -15.98 -3.55 25.75
CA ALA A 936 -15.74 -2.10 25.79
C ALA A 936 -14.55 -1.70 24.90
N GLU A 937 -13.48 -2.52 24.90
CA GLU A 937 -12.31 -2.30 24.05
C GLU A 937 -12.66 -2.46 22.55
N GLY A 938 -13.40 -3.50 22.18
CA GLY A 938 -13.86 -3.73 20.81
C GLY A 938 -14.78 -2.62 20.33
N TYR A 939 -15.69 -2.15 21.19
CA TYR A 939 -16.54 -0.99 20.90
C TYR A 939 -15.71 0.28 20.66
N GLY A 940 -14.76 0.60 21.54
CA GLY A 940 -13.91 1.78 21.39
C GLY A 940 -13.09 1.75 20.09
N LYS A 941 -12.53 0.59 19.73
CA LYS A 941 -11.82 0.38 18.45
C LYS A 941 -12.76 0.59 17.26
N LEU A 942 -13.95 0.00 17.30
CA LEU A 942 -14.95 0.13 16.26
C LEU A 942 -15.41 1.58 16.09
N VAL A 943 -15.70 2.30 17.17
CA VAL A 943 -16.09 3.71 17.13
C VAL A 943 -14.98 4.55 16.51
N ARG A 944 -13.72 4.38 16.95
CA ARG A 944 -12.57 5.09 16.40
C ARG A 944 -12.39 4.86 14.90
N GLU A 945 -12.52 3.62 14.45
CA GLU A 945 -12.39 3.30 13.03
C GLU A 945 -13.55 3.85 12.21
N LEU A 946 -14.77 3.78 12.75
CA LEU A 946 -15.93 4.38 12.12
C LEU A 946 -15.79 5.91 12.03
N THR A 947 -15.32 6.59 13.08
CA THR A 947 -15.13 8.05 13.10
C THR A 947 -13.94 8.53 12.30
N ALA A 948 -12.89 7.72 12.17
CA ALA A 948 -11.69 8.01 11.39
C ALA A 948 -11.92 8.08 9.87
N GLY A 949 -13.09 7.65 9.36
CA GLY A 949 -13.45 7.74 7.94
C GLY A 949 -12.80 6.64 7.08
N GLY A 950 -13.62 5.99 6.24
CA GLY A 950 -13.18 4.92 5.34
C GLY A 950 -12.07 5.35 4.36
N GLN A 951 -11.41 4.34 3.78
CA GLN A 951 -10.15 4.43 3.04
C GLN A 951 -9.97 5.65 2.11
N ARG A 952 -8.76 6.20 2.23
CA ARG A 952 -8.05 7.16 1.37
C ARG A 952 -8.41 7.08 -0.11
N MET A 953 -9.13 8.06 -0.63
CA MET A 953 -8.98 8.48 -2.02
C MET A 953 -8.40 9.90 -2.04
N PRO A 954 -7.17 10.11 -2.56
CA PRO A 954 -6.68 11.46 -2.79
C PRO A 954 -7.58 12.14 -3.83
N VAL A 955 -8.16 13.28 -3.45
CA VAL A 955 -8.99 14.16 -4.30
C VAL A 955 -8.29 14.54 -5.62
N THR A 956 -6.97 14.35 -5.69
CA THR A 956 -6.15 14.56 -6.89
C THR A 956 -6.58 13.71 -8.11
N GLN A 957 -7.31 12.60 -7.93
CA GLN A 957 -7.82 11.80 -9.06
C GLN A 957 -9.19 12.27 -9.62
N LEU A 958 -9.87 13.21 -8.96
CA LEU A 958 -11.13 13.79 -9.48
C LEU A 958 -10.92 15.09 -10.27
N LEU A 959 -9.71 15.64 -10.27
CA LEU A 959 -9.37 16.93 -10.89
C LEU A 959 -8.33 16.84 -12.00
N THR A 960 -7.99 15.66 -12.50
CA THR A 960 -7.34 15.57 -13.81
C THR A 960 -8.40 15.76 -14.88
N PRO A 961 -8.34 16.82 -15.72
CA PRO A 961 -9.10 16.84 -16.95
C PRO A 961 -8.51 15.77 -17.86
N SER A 962 -9.06 14.55 -17.78
CA SER A 962 -8.88 13.56 -18.83
C SER A 962 -9.47 14.18 -20.09
N GLY A 963 -8.68 14.23 -21.16
CA GLY A 963 -9.07 14.80 -22.45
C GLY A 963 -10.37 14.19 -23.01
N PRO A 964 -10.88 14.73 -24.13
CA PRO A 964 -12.18 14.36 -24.65
C PRO A 964 -12.21 12.86 -24.98
N VAL A 965 -12.91 12.08 -24.16
CA VAL A 965 -13.28 10.71 -24.48
C VAL A 965 -14.57 10.78 -25.28
N ASP A 966 -14.49 10.38 -26.53
CA ASP A 966 -15.64 10.15 -27.41
C ASP A 966 -16.58 9.11 -26.78
N VAL A 967 -17.64 9.58 -26.14
CA VAL A 967 -18.78 8.73 -25.74
C VAL A 967 -19.82 8.83 -26.84
N LYS A 968 -19.88 7.79 -27.69
CA LYS A 968 -21.02 7.56 -28.58
C LYS A 968 -22.30 7.36 -27.75
N PRO A 969 -23.43 8.00 -28.10
CA PRO A 969 -24.69 7.80 -27.40
C PRO A 969 -25.31 6.46 -27.81
N SER A 970 -25.45 5.53 -26.87
CA SER A 970 -26.37 4.40 -27.01
C SER A 970 -27.68 4.69 -26.28
N THR A 971 -28.74 4.48 -27.04
CA THR A 971 -30.15 4.86 -26.91
C THR A 971 -30.85 4.34 -25.64
N PRO A 972 -31.82 5.09 -25.07
CA PRO A 972 -32.68 4.59 -24.01
C PRO A 972 -33.82 3.73 -24.58
N ALA A 973 -34.05 2.55 -24.02
CA ALA A 973 -35.27 1.77 -24.24
C ALA A 973 -36.08 1.72 -22.93
N SER A 974 -37.29 2.26 -23.05
CA SER A 974 -38.35 2.40 -22.06
C SER A 974 -39.22 1.13 -21.93
N ALA A 975 -40.11 1.16 -20.93
CA ALA A 975 -41.34 0.38 -20.71
C ALA A 975 -41.21 -0.87 -19.82
N ALA A 976 -42.06 -1.14 -18.83
CA ALA A 976 -43.30 -0.53 -18.32
C ALA A 976 -43.49 -1.05 -16.88
N ILE A 977 -44.19 -0.39 -15.95
CA ILE A 977 -45.65 -0.41 -15.66
C ILE A 977 -45.81 0.57 -14.47
N GLY A 978 -46.78 1.46 -14.31
CA GLY A 978 -47.99 1.79 -15.04
C GLY A 978 -48.60 3.04 -14.39
N SER A 979 -49.24 3.87 -15.21
CA SER A 979 -49.97 5.08 -14.84
C SER A 979 -51.37 4.73 -14.29
N ALA A 980 -51.80 5.38 -13.21
CA ALA A 980 -53.10 6.02 -13.09
C ALA A 980 -53.29 6.56 -11.66
N LEU A 981 -53.46 7.88 -11.51
CA LEU A 981 -54.53 8.52 -10.73
C LEU A 981 -54.40 10.05 -10.84
N THR A 982 -55.21 10.58 -11.77
CA THR A 982 -55.99 11.84 -11.73
C THR A 982 -55.30 13.17 -11.43
N SER A 983 -55.23 13.99 -12.48
CA SER A 983 -55.36 15.45 -12.43
C SER A 983 -56.77 15.85 -12.00
N ASP A 984 -56.88 16.68 -10.95
CA ASP A 984 -57.81 17.81 -10.87
C ASP A 984 -57.77 18.44 -9.46
N ALA A 985 -57.13 19.61 -9.35
CA ALA A 985 -57.53 20.70 -8.44
C ALA A 985 -56.60 21.91 -8.65
N ASN A 986 -57.12 22.93 -9.32
CA ASN A 986 -56.61 24.29 -9.25
C ASN A 986 -56.66 24.78 -7.80
N VAL A 987 -55.51 25.06 -7.19
CA VAL A 987 -55.42 26.02 -6.08
C VAL A 987 -54.33 27.02 -6.42
N THR A 988 -54.78 28.26 -6.57
CA THR A 988 -54.03 29.49 -6.80
C THR A 988 -52.84 29.60 -5.85
N ALA A 989 -51.62 29.55 -6.37
CA ALA A 989 -50.42 29.89 -5.62
C ALA A 989 -50.32 31.42 -5.46
N PRO A 990 -50.30 31.98 -4.24
CA PRO A 990 -49.94 33.37 -4.06
C PRO A 990 -48.44 33.52 -4.34
N GLN A 991 -48.12 34.46 -5.24
CA GLN A 991 -46.77 34.98 -5.40
C GLN A 991 -46.34 35.62 -4.07
N SER A 992 -45.35 35.04 -3.40
CA SER A 992 -44.62 35.70 -2.31
C SER A 992 -43.23 35.09 -2.13
N ALA A 993 -42.24 35.98 -2.24
CA ALA A 993 -40.95 36.02 -1.56
C ALA A 993 -40.00 34.82 -1.61
N LEU A 994 -38.83 35.09 -2.22
CA LEU A 994 -37.51 34.54 -1.86
C LEU A 994 -37.43 33.01 -1.75
N ALA A 995 -36.95 32.38 -2.82
CA ALA A 995 -36.40 31.04 -2.72
C ALA A 995 -35.37 31.03 -1.57
N PRO A 996 -35.46 30.09 -0.60
CA PRO A 996 -34.41 29.95 0.40
C PRO A 996 -33.11 29.61 -0.34
N GLU A 997 -32.06 30.38 -0.06
CA GLU A 997 -30.69 30.02 -0.41
C GLU A 997 -30.50 28.53 -0.08
N SER A 998 -30.04 27.77 -1.07
CA SER A 998 -29.74 26.35 -0.88
C SER A 998 -28.82 26.21 0.34
N ALA A 999 -29.33 25.62 1.43
CA ALA A 999 -28.55 25.28 2.61
C ALA A 999 -27.48 24.28 2.19
N ALA A 1000 -26.32 24.78 1.76
CA ALA A 1000 -25.15 23.96 1.52
C ALA A 1000 -24.74 23.38 2.87
N VAL A 1001 -24.73 22.05 2.97
CA VAL A 1001 -24.19 21.36 4.15
C VAL A 1001 -22.76 21.84 4.35
N GLU A 1002 -22.48 22.44 5.50
CA GLU A 1002 -21.15 22.94 5.83
C GLU A 1002 -20.18 21.76 5.91
N GLU A 1003 -19.14 21.73 5.07
CA GLU A 1003 -18.18 20.61 5.01
C GLU A 1003 -17.54 20.33 6.38
N ARG A 1004 -17.41 21.36 7.22
CA ARG A 1004 -16.93 21.26 8.60
C ARG A 1004 -17.84 20.41 9.50
N ALA A 1005 -19.17 20.47 9.30
CA ALA A 1005 -20.13 19.70 10.10
C ALA A 1005 -20.03 18.18 9.85
N LEU A 1006 -19.32 17.76 8.80
CA LEU A 1006 -19.06 16.36 8.52
C LEU A 1006 -17.82 15.82 9.28
N VAL A 1007 -16.97 16.67 9.82
CA VAL A 1007 -15.78 16.23 10.55
C VAL A 1007 -16.18 15.77 11.96
N ILE A 1008 -15.76 14.59 12.41
CA ILE A 1008 -15.91 14.19 13.82
C ILE A 1008 -14.57 14.42 14.55
N HIS A 1009 -14.57 15.23 15.60
CA HIS A 1009 -13.38 15.55 16.39
C HIS A 1009 -13.03 14.42 17.38
N SER A 1010 -11.78 14.41 17.87
CA SER A 1010 -11.28 13.37 18.77
C SER A 1010 -11.99 13.36 20.14
N TRP A 1011 -12.44 14.52 20.62
CA TRP A 1011 -13.23 14.59 21.86
C TRP A 1011 -14.67 14.09 21.67
N GLU A 1012 -15.26 14.27 20.48
CA GLU A 1012 -16.56 13.67 20.13
C GLU A 1012 -16.45 12.14 20.05
N GLU A 1013 -15.38 11.63 19.42
CA GLU A 1013 -15.07 10.19 19.41
C GLU A 1013 -14.89 9.64 20.82
N SER A 1014 -14.14 10.34 21.68
CA SER A 1014 -13.85 9.89 23.04
C SER A 1014 -15.14 9.77 23.87
N PHE A 1015 -16.04 10.74 23.74
CA PHE A 1015 -17.36 10.68 24.36
C PHE A 1015 -18.24 9.58 23.75
N ALA A 1016 -18.25 9.41 22.42
CA ALA A 1016 -18.95 8.30 21.79
C ALA A 1016 -18.47 6.93 22.31
N ALA A 1017 -17.17 6.78 22.58
CA ALA A 1017 -16.57 5.58 23.15
C ALA A 1017 -17.00 5.34 24.61
N SER A 1018 -17.33 6.39 25.39
CA SER A 1018 -17.83 6.23 26.77
C SER A 1018 -19.27 5.72 26.83
N LEU A 1019 -20.03 5.77 25.72
CA LEU A 1019 -21.42 5.29 25.63
C LEU A 1019 -21.57 3.76 25.47
N TYR A 1020 -20.47 3.01 25.53
CA TYR A 1020 -20.46 1.54 25.44
C TYR A 1020 -21.58 0.85 26.25
N PRO A 1021 -21.84 1.22 27.52
CA PRO A 1021 -22.85 0.55 28.32
C PRO A 1021 -24.24 0.61 27.73
N LEU A 1022 -24.56 1.51 26.80
CA LEU A 1022 -25.85 1.60 26.10
C LEU A 1022 -25.89 0.86 24.75
N ILE A 1023 -24.73 0.52 24.17
CA ILE A 1023 -24.64 0.02 22.80
C ILE A 1023 -24.34 -1.49 22.80
N PRO A 1024 -25.36 -2.35 22.60
CA PRO A 1024 -25.22 -3.79 22.84
C PRO A 1024 -24.53 -4.55 21.70
N SER A 1025 -24.45 -3.97 20.49
CA SER A 1025 -23.97 -4.68 19.31
C SER A 1025 -23.15 -3.79 18.36
N PRO A 1026 -22.27 -4.39 17.54
CA PRO A 1026 -21.53 -3.66 16.49
C PRO A 1026 -22.44 -2.90 15.52
N ARG A 1027 -23.60 -3.48 15.19
CA ARG A 1027 -24.60 -2.81 14.33
C ARG A 1027 -25.19 -1.56 15.01
N ALA A 1028 -25.45 -1.64 16.31
CA ALA A 1028 -25.91 -0.49 17.08
C ALA A 1028 -24.84 0.62 17.13
N ALA A 1029 -23.56 0.26 17.24
CA ALA A 1029 -22.44 1.21 17.18
C ALA A 1029 -22.35 1.91 15.81
N LYS A 1030 -22.42 1.14 14.70
CA LYS A 1030 -22.50 1.70 13.34
C LYS A 1030 -23.67 2.65 13.19
N ARG A 1031 -24.85 2.26 13.68
CA ARG A 1031 -26.05 3.10 13.66
C ARG A 1031 -25.86 4.38 14.45
N LEU A 1032 -25.29 4.32 15.65
CA LEU A 1032 -25.00 5.50 16.48
C LEU A 1032 -24.15 6.51 15.71
N VAL A 1033 -23.00 6.08 15.18
CA VAL A 1033 -22.07 6.96 14.46
C VAL A 1033 -22.72 7.51 13.19
N ASN A 1034 -23.39 6.68 12.40
CA ASN A 1034 -24.04 7.12 11.15
C ASN A 1034 -25.18 8.11 11.40
N VAL A 1035 -26.03 7.85 12.40
CA VAL A 1035 -27.13 8.76 12.74
C VAL A 1035 -26.60 10.06 13.34
N TYR A 1036 -25.58 9.98 14.20
CA TYR A 1036 -24.91 11.15 14.76
C TYR A 1036 -24.34 12.06 13.66
N ARG A 1037 -23.73 11.49 12.62
CA ARG A 1037 -23.24 12.26 11.46
C ARG A 1037 -24.34 13.04 10.76
N VAL A 1038 -25.48 12.39 10.52
CA VAL A 1038 -26.63 13.05 9.88
C VAL A 1038 -27.17 14.17 10.78
N LEU A 1039 -27.24 13.93 12.09
CA LEU A 1039 -27.64 14.94 13.06
C LEU A 1039 -26.67 16.11 13.08
N LYS A 1040 -25.36 15.86 13.15
CA LYS A 1040 -24.32 16.90 13.14
C LYS A 1040 -24.33 17.70 11.84
N ALA A 1041 -24.48 17.03 10.68
CA ALA A 1041 -24.57 17.67 9.37
C ALA A 1041 -25.78 18.62 9.24
N SER A 1042 -26.80 18.46 10.09
CA SER A 1042 -27.95 19.38 10.14
C SER A 1042 -27.68 20.65 10.96
N VAL A 1043 -26.55 20.73 11.66
CA VAL A 1043 -26.11 21.88 12.46
C VAL A 1043 -25.10 22.69 11.65
N GLY A 1044 -25.44 23.93 11.27
CA GLY A 1044 -24.58 24.79 10.44
C GLY A 1044 -24.38 26.20 11.01
N GLY A 1045 -23.35 26.89 10.52
CA GLY A 1045 -23.05 28.28 10.86
C GLY A 1045 -22.56 28.46 12.30
N ALA A 1046 -22.91 29.58 12.94
CA ALA A 1046 -22.45 29.92 14.30
C ALA A 1046 -22.84 28.88 15.37
N GLN A 1047 -23.89 28.08 15.12
CA GLN A 1047 -24.35 27.03 16.04
C GLN A 1047 -23.41 25.82 16.07
N LEU A 1048 -22.64 25.58 15.00
CA LEU A 1048 -21.73 24.44 14.92
C LEU A 1048 -20.59 24.54 15.96
N GLN A 1049 -20.08 25.74 16.22
CA GLN A 1049 -19.02 25.93 17.22
C GLN A 1049 -19.52 25.66 18.66
N ALA A 1050 -20.75 26.09 18.99
CA ALA A 1050 -21.37 25.80 20.29
C ALA A 1050 -21.73 24.31 20.43
N PHE A 1051 -22.07 23.66 19.31
CA PHE A 1051 -22.32 22.23 19.26
C PHE A 1051 -21.05 21.41 19.48
N GLU A 1052 -19.96 21.72 18.77
CA GLU A 1052 -18.68 20.99 18.81
C GLU A 1052 -17.90 21.25 20.11
N GLY A 1053 -17.87 22.51 20.56
CA GLY A 1053 -16.99 22.97 21.64
C GLY A 1053 -15.50 22.83 21.29
N THR A 1054 -14.69 22.62 22.32
CA THR A 1054 -13.23 22.43 22.21
C THR A 1054 -12.80 21.20 23.01
N GLU A 1055 -11.55 20.77 22.84
CA GLU A 1055 -10.99 19.65 23.61
C GLU A 1055 -10.99 19.90 25.13
N THR A 1056 -10.81 21.14 25.56
CA THR A 1056 -10.82 21.54 26.98
C THR A 1056 -12.21 21.85 27.53
N GLU A 1057 -13.13 22.26 26.66
CA GLU A 1057 -14.53 22.55 27.00
C GLU A 1057 -15.45 21.94 25.93
N PRO A 1058 -15.84 20.66 26.07
CA PRO A 1058 -16.72 19.97 25.14
C PRO A 1058 -18.06 20.67 24.97
N GLY A 1059 -18.59 20.66 23.73
CA GLY A 1059 -19.81 21.39 23.37
C GLY A 1059 -21.11 20.64 23.65
N GLN A 1060 -22.21 21.16 23.11
CA GLN A 1060 -23.55 20.60 23.32
C GLN A 1060 -23.75 19.19 22.78
N PHE A 1061 -22.87 18.69 21.89
CA PHE A 1061 -23.00 17.40 21.22
C PHE A 1061 -23.18 16.19 22.16
N GLN A 1062 -22.71 16.30 23.41
CA GLN A 1062 -22.81 15.23 24.41
C GLN A 1062 -24.27 14.84 24.70
N ILE A 1063 -25.19 15.81 24.72
CA ILE A 1063 -26.62 15.56 24.95
C ILE A 1063 -27.28 14.79 23.79
N PRO A 1064 -27.27 15.27 22.52
CA PRO A 1064 -27.89 14.54 21.43
C PRO A 1064 -27.23 13.18 21.19
N LEU A 1065 -25.92 13.01 21.43
CA LEU A 1065 -25.28 11.71 21.32
C LEU A 1065 -25.73 10.73 22.43
N LEU A 1066 -25.89 11.20 23.67
CA LEU A 1066 -26.47 10.40 24.76
C LEU A 1066 -27.93 10.00 24.46
N LEU A 1067 -28.75 10.94 24.01
CA LEU A 1067 -30.14 10.67 23.63
C LEU A 1067 -30.22 9.65 22.48
N LEU A 1068 -29.36 9.76 21.46
CA LEU A 1068 -29.27 8.78 20.39
C LEU A 1068 -28.89 7.39 20.92
N ALA A 1069 -27.94 7.29 21.85
CA ALA A 1069 -27.54 6.02 22.44
C ALA A 1069 -28.67 5.39 23.28
N ILE A 1070 -29.43 6.19 24.04
CA ILE A 1070 -30.61 5.71 24.77
C ILE A 1070 -31.67 5.17 23.80
N GLN A 1071 -31.96 5.93 22.73
CA GLN A 1071 -32.92 5.54 21.70
C GLN A 1071 -32.51 4.28 20.92
N ILE A 1072 -31.21 4.09 20.66
CA ILE A 1072 -30.68 2.89 20.00
C ILE A 1072 -30.70 1.68 20.95
N CYS A 1073 -30.46 1.89 22.24
CA CYS A 1073 -30.50 0.82 23.25
C CYS A 1073 -31.91 0.25 23.41
N ASP A 1074 -32.91 1.13 23.56
CA ASP A 1074 -34.31 0.75 23.74
C ASP A 1074 -35.22 1.89 23.29
N ALA A 1075 -35.69 1.82 22.04
CA ALA A 1075 -36.54 2.84 21.44
C ALA A 1075 -37.88 3.00 22.18
N SER A 1076 -38.43 1.91 22.72
CA SER A 1076 -39.74 1.90 23.36
C SER A 1076 -39.69 2.63 24.70
N THR A 1077 -38.68 2.32 25.51
CA THR A 1077 -38.45 3.00 26.79
C THR A 1077 -38.01 4.46 26.56
N ALA A 1078 -37.17 4.72 25.55
CA ALA A 1078 -36.74 6.07 25.19
C ALA A 1078 -37.91 6.98 24.81
N THR A 1079 -38.87 6.47 24.03
CA THR A 1079 -40.07 7.22 23.61
C THR A 1079 -40.84 7.74 24.82
N ALA A 1080 -41.22 6.85 25.74
CA ALA A 1080 -41.96 7.26 26.92
C ALA A 1080 -41.12 8.19 27.83
N TRP A 1081 -39.81 7.95 27.93
CA TRP A 1081 -38.93 8.75 28.78
C TRP A 1081 -38.70 10.16 28.22
N PHE A 1082 -38.54 10.30 26.90
CA PHE A 1082 -38.37 11.60 26.23
C PHE A 1082 -39.63 12.46 26.36
N ALA A 1083 -40.82 11.87 26.30
CA ALA A 1083 -42.07 12.59 26.56
C ALA A 1083 -42.11 13.17 28.00
N ASP A 1084 -41.71 12.38 29.00
CA ASP A 1084 -41.67 12.82 30.40
C ASP A 1084 -40.58 13.88 30.65
N LEU A 1085 -39.40 13.74 30.02
CA LEU A 1085 -38.34 14.75 30.06
C LEU A 1085 -38.78 16.08 29.41
N MET A 1086 -39.54 15.99 28.31
CA MET A 1086 -40.15 17.16 27.67
C MET A 1086 -41.28 17.77 28.51
N ALA A 1087 -41.91 17.02 29.42
CA ALA A 1087 -42.99 17.53 30.27
C ALA A 1087 -42.47 18.27 31.53
N GLU A 1088 -41.22 18.07 31.94
CA GLU A 1088 -40.60 18.77 33.08
C GLU A 1088 -40.20 20.24 32.79
N GLN A 1089 -40.68 20.87 31.70
CA GLN A 1089 -40.27 22.23 31.32
C GLN A 1089 -40.55 23.26 32.44
N GLY A 1090 -39.53 24.05 32.78
CA GLY A 1090 -39.66 25.23 33.63
C GLY A 1090 -38.99 25.16 35.01
N GLN A 1091 -38.37 24.02 35.37
CA GLN A 1091 -37.54 23.95 36.59
C GLN A 1091 -36.06 24.16 36.20
N ARG A 1092 -35.34 25.03 36.93
CA ARG A 1092 -33.89 25.29 36.75
C ARG A 1092 -33.06 24.10 37.26
N ASN A 1093 -33.32 22.91 36.73
CA ASN A 1093 -32.66 21.67 37.11
C ASN A 1093 -31.53 21.37 36.12
N SER A 1094 -30.57 20.54 36.53
CA SER A 1094 -29.56 20.01 35.60
C SER A 1094 -30.13 18.85 34.77
N PRO A 1095 -29.53 18.48 33.62
CA PRO A 1095 -29.94 17.28 32.88
C PRO A 1095 -29.92 16.01 33.75
N GLU A 1096 -28.92 15.86 34.63
CA GLU A 1096 -28.83 14.73 35.56
C GLU A 1096 -30.08 14.64 36.46
N GLU A 1097 -30.50 15.76 37.04
CA GLU A 1097 -31.67 15.81 37.91
C GLU A 1097 -32.95 15.48 37.14
N ALA A 1098 -33.10 15.96 35.90
CA ALA A 1098 -34.24 15.64 35.06
C ALA A 1098 -34.32 14.13 34.74
N PHE A 1099 -33.20 13.50 34.38
CA PHE A 1099 -33.14 12.05 34.15
C PHE A 1099 -33.42 11.25 35.42
N ILE A 1100 -32.92 11.66 36.59
CA ILE A 1100 -33.15 10.97 37.87
C ILE A 1100 -34.64 11.03 38.26
N ARG A 1101 -35.29 12.18 38.13
CA ARG A 1101 -36.69 12.35 38.56
C ARG A 1101 -37.67 11.61 37.66
N THR A 1102 -37.41 11.58 36.37
CA THR A 1102 -38.25 10.92 35.36
C THR A 1102 -37.99 9.41 35.24
N ALA A 1103 -36.95 8.88 35.88
CA ALA A 1103 -36.64 7.44 35.97
C ALA A 1103 -37.55 6.70 36.98
N THR A 1104 -38.87 6.79 36.78
CA THR A 1104 -39.88 6.21 37.68
C THR A 1104 -40.12 4.71 37.44
N ALA A 1105 -40.11 4.27 36.18
CA ALA A 1105 -40.31 2.87 35.79
C ALA A 1105 -39.04 2.02 35.89
N ASP A 1106 -39.16 0.73 36.19
CA ASP A 1106 -38.01 -0.18 36.39
C ASP A 1106 -37.07 -0.26 35.19
N ALA A 1107 -37.61 -0.21 33.96
CA ALA A 1107 -36.81 -0.18 32.74
C ALA A 1107 -35.94 1.08 32.64
N ARG A 1108 -36.49 2.25 33.01
CA ARG A 1108 -35.76 3.53 33.02
C ARG A 1108 -34.74 3.60 34.14
N LYS A 1109 -35.04 3.04 35.32
CA LYS A 1109 -34.07 2.94 36.43
C LYS A 1109 -32.82 2.16 36.02
N ARG A 1110 -32.99 1.02 35.33
CA ARG A 1110 -31.87 0.23 34.80
C ARG A 1110 -31.04 1.00 33.77
N LEU A 1111 -31.69 1.79 32.90
CA LEU A 1111 -30.97 2.66 31.96
C LEU A 1111 -30.25 3.79 32.69
N MET A 1112 -30.88 4.40 33.70
CA MET A 1112 -30.29 5.46 34.52
C MET A 1112 -29.01 4.99 35.23
N GLU A 1113 -29.02 3.77 35.78
CA GLU A 1113 -27.82 3.15 36.38
C GLU A 1113 -26.67 3.01 35.37
N ARG A 1114 -26.98 2.73 34.10
CA ARG A 1114 -26.00 2.61 33.01
C ARG A 1114 -25.45 3.95 32.51
N ILE A 1115 -26.07 5.08 32.84
CA ILE A 1115 -25.65 6.42 32.36
C ILE A 1115 -25.20 7.36 33.46
N LYS A 1116 -25.37 7.00 34.74
CA LYS A 1116 -25.07 7.87 35.88
C LYS A 1116 -23.64 8.45 35.87
N TYR A 1117 -22.65 7.64 35.46
CA TYR A 1117 -21.26 8.09 35.41
C TYR A 1117 -21.00 9.15 34.32
N ILE A 1118 -21.82 9.21 33.27
CA ILE A 1118 -21.67 10.16 32.15
C ILE A 1118 -21.89 11.59 32.65
N PHE A 1119 -22.87 11.78 33.54
CA PHE A 1119 -23.15 13.09 34.15
C PHE A 1119 -22.03 13.57 35.09
N MET A 1120 -21.14 12.66 35.52
CA MET A 1120 -19.99 12.99 36.36
C MET A 1120 -18.74 13.38 35.54
N GLU A 1121 -18.77 13.25 34.21
CA GLU A 1121 -17.65 13.67 33.34
C GLU A 1121 -17.47 15.19 33.37
N ALA A 1122 -16.22 15.63 33.48
CA ALA A 1122 -15.88 17.05 33.44
C ALA A 1122 -16.27 17.65 32.07
N GLY A 1123 -17.08 18.72 32.09
CA GLY A 1123 -17.52 19.40 30.87
C GLY A 1123 -18.92 19.00 30.37
N PHE A 1124 -19.61 18.01 30.99
CA PHE A 1124 -20.98 17.68 30.59
C PHE A 1124 -21.93 18.89 30.76
N PRO A 1125 -22.82 19.18 29.78
CA PRO A 1125 -23.66 20.39 29.83
C PRO A 1125 -24.59 20.39 31.04
N LYS A 1126 -24.65 21.52 31.75
CA LYS A 1126 -25.49 21.70 32.96
C LYS A 1126 -26.87 22.29 32.67
N ASP A 1127 -27.08 22.78 31.46
CA ASP A 1127 -28.33 23.44 31.07
C ASP A 1127 -29.36 22.39 30.58
N ALA A 1128 -30.42 22.18 31.37
CA ALA A 1128 -31.50 21.28 31.00
C ALA A 1128 -32.36 21.76 29.82
N THR A 1129 -32.30 23.04 29.44
CA THR A 1129 -33.04 23.54 28.26
C THR A 1129 -32.55 22.88 26.97
N LEU A 1130 -31.31 22.40 26.93
CA LEU A 1130 -30.75 21.65 25.82
C LEU A 1130 -31.51 20.34 25.55
N LEU A 1131 -32.07 19.68 26.56
CA LEU A 1131 -32.90 18.49 26.36
C LEU A 1131 -34.14 18.83 25.53
N THR A 1132 -34.75 19.99 25.78
CA THR A 1132 -35.93 20.45 25.04
C THR A 1132 -35.61 20.74 23.58
N ASN A 1133 -34.41 21.24 23.30
CA ASN A 1133 -33.97 21.55 21.94
C ASN A 1133 -33.62 20.29 21.13
N TRP A 1134 -32.97 19.30 21.77
CA TRP A 1134 -32.42 18.14 21.06
C TRP A 1134 -33.37 16.94 20.99
N ILE A 1135 -34.29 16.74 21.95
CA ILE A 1135 -35.23 15.62 21.93
C ILE A 1135 -36.07 15.58 20.64
N PRO A 1136 -36.68 16.68 20.14
CA PRO A 1136 -37.45 16.66 18.90
C PRO A 1136 -36.61 16.30 17.66
N LEU A 1137 -35.33 16.70 17.63
CA LEU A 1137 -34.42 16.41 16.53
C LEU A 1137 -33.96 14.95 16.55
N VAL A 1138 -33.61 14.42 17.72
CA VAL A 1138 -33.20 13.02 17.92
C VAL A 1138 -34.35 12.05 17.64
N SER A 1139 -35.57 12.42 18.04
CA SER A 1139 -36.81 11.64 17.85
C SER A 1139 -37.18 11.44 16.37
N ARG A 1140 -36.50 12.08 15.41
CA ARG A 1140 -36.69 11.83 13.98
C ARG A 1140 -35.97 10.57 13.47
N PHE A 1141 -35.05 10.01 14.25
CA PHE A 1141 -34.17 8.91 13.84
C PHE A 1141 -34.59 7.52 14.36
N THR A 1142 -35.85 7.33 14.75
CA THR A 1142 -36.43 6.03 15.07
C THR A 1142 -37.87 5.89 14.59
N PHE A 1143 -38.34 4.65 14.49
CA PHE A 1143 -39.69 4.31 14.00
C PHE A 1143 -40.78 4.53 15.06
N GLU A 1144 -40.42 4.60 16.35
CA GLU A 1144 -41.37 4.59 17.48
C GLU A 1144 -41.67 5.97 18.09
N THR A 1145 -40.78 6.97 17.94
CA THR A 1145 -40.90 8.29 18.60
C THR A 1145 -41.64 9.35 17.77
N ARG A 1146 -42.27 8.97 16.66
CA ARG A 1146 -42.91 9.94 15.74
C ARG A 1146 -44.04 10.75 16.39
N SER A 1147 -44.60 10.27 17.52
CA SER A 1147 -45.67 10.94 18.28
C SER A 1147 -45.20 12.03 19.25
N ILE A 1148 -43.88 12.22 19.42
CA ILE A 1148 -43.31 13.23 20.34
C ILE A 1148 -43.00 14.56 19.61
N VAL A 1149 -42.91 14.52 18.27
CA VAL A 1149 -42.57 15.67 17.40
C VAL A 1149 -43.81 16.41 16.96
#